data_AF-A0A7W1IPZ7-F1
#
_entry.id   AF-A0A7W1IPZ7-F1
#
_cell.length_a   1.000
_cell.length_b   1.000
_cell.length_c   1.000
_cell.angle_alpha   90.00
_cell.angle_beta   90.00
_cell.angle_gamma   90.00
#
_symmetry.space_group_name_H-M   'P 1'
#
loop_
_entity.id
_entity.type
_entity.pdbx_description
1 polymer ?
#
loop_
_entity_poly.entity_id
_entity_poly.type
_entity_poly.pdbx_seq_one_letter_code
_entity_poly.pdbx_strand_id
1 'polypeptide(L)'
;MLVRVFLIGIIYFFTGHLIHAQQIPIQNYSVNANNQAAITVNSSVGKYYLLQVKHHPDSDFAITSCIKLGQAGTTTLTEPLRAYPIDHYKVLEYSVNNPSDHDGDGLDDLSELNDMPYRAPLNAAPSIPSQHGQLNVNSFSDFQLVSKTENNQEFSKFIIFDFFSSAPKIYFINCHVYNLHLDFANYLGLDPFAPTVKKGFVSYHPSVLSPNGTLGSYSFHYSNSEGMDFEVLQRTQELLASNMPYLTNNLSYFITTNNETDYQNDISNYQNSRVSVLFESDVYAGINYWGLNQTEGYGFLRSLSPQDVPGSRDIVLYNALPNSLPRVGGIITSVIQTPLSHVNLRAIQNNIPNAFIRDPLNTTDIPNLLDHYVYFKAGQSKYEIREATLEEVNAWYDKIRPLTEQIPPLNLSHDSIKPLEKITFKMFDGFGAKTANVATMRTFGFAEGTIPNGFGVPFYFYQEFMKYNNFFDKIKVMLKDPDFISNRTVREAKLAELQSQIKSAGMPVWMLDQLSEMQNSFPAGASVRCRSSTNNEDLPGFSGAGLYDSKTHHINEGHISKTIKQVYSSLWNFRAFEERDFSRINHFYASMGVLCHPNFDDEKVNGVGVSADPFYDTPGTFYLNSQLGEELITNPGSTLPEEVLLKRNPITNTDYSVVQYSSIFNGDTLLMTNEQMDLLRQYLLVIHERFETLYKAENNATFAVDIEFKIDKDDQLVIKQARPWVSYSPSLYGVSMSENCNFNVFPNPATHAITIKCELCGSTTLQITDMNGRTLLEKKVELSQNLNATLLLDELPAGVYIVKEKNNSCRVLKFIKK
;
A
#
# COMPACT_ATOMS: atom_id res chain seq x y z
N MET A 1 -48.03 6.61 75.70
CA MET A 1 -47.29 7.60 76.53
C MET A 1 -45.86 7.58 75.98
N LEU A 2 -45.33 8.52 75.20
CA LEU A 2 -45.60 9.91 74.81
C LEU A 2 -45.08 10.05 73.34
N VAL A 3 -45.85 10.60 72.37
CA VAL A 3 -45.74 11.98 71.80
C VAL A 3 -44.62 12.11 70.74
N ARG A 4 -44.94 12.16 69.42
CA ARG A 4 -45.21 13.37 68.55
C ARG A 4 -43.90 14.12 68.20
N VAL A 5 -43.58 14.67 67.01
CA VAL A 5 -44.40 15.18 65.88
C VAL A 5 -43.47 15.71 64.74
N PHE A 6 -44.09 16.03 63.59
CA PHE A 6 -43.63 16.81 62.41
C PHE A 6 -42.86 16.05 61.29
N LEU A 7 -43.17 16.17 59.99
CA LEU A 7 -43.93 17.20 59.26
C LEU A 7 -44.54 16.61 57.96
N ILE A 8 -45.82 16.93 57.72
CA ILE A 8 -46.57 16.76 56.46
C ILE A 8 -46.20 17.92 55.54
N GLY A 9 -46.00 17.66 54.23
CA GLY A 9 -46.10 18.71 53.23
C GLY A 9 -45.53 18.33 51.86
N ILE A 10 -46.38 18.45 50.83
CA ILE A 10 -46.05 18.46 49.39
C ILE A 10 -46.09 17.08 48.71
N ILE A 11 -47.30 16.53 48.62
CA ILE A 11 -47.75 15.78 47.44
C ILE A 11 -47.92 16.84 46.33
N TYR A 12 -46.92 16.99 45.46
CA TYR A 12 -47.11 17.61 44.16
C TYR A 12 -47.26 16.50 43.13
N PHE A 13 -48.43 16.51 42.50
CA PHE A 13 -48.72 15.82 41.25
C PHE A 13 -47.59 16.08 40.24
N PHE A 14 -46.78 15.06 39.97
CA PHE A 14 -46.23 14.85 38.63
C PHE A 14 -46.97 13.67 38.02
N THR A 15 -48.16 13.94 37.49
CA THR A 15 -48.69 13.14 36.37
C THR A 15 -47.85 13.51 35.15
N GLY A 16 -46.62 12.99 35.09
CA GLY A 16 -45.95 12.83 33.82
C GLY A 16 -46.77 11.81 33.04
N HIS A 17 -47.37 12.22 31.92
CA HIS A 17 -47.95 11.30 30.97
C HIS A 17 -46.83 10.37 30.48
N LEU A 18 -46.67 9.23 31.15
CA LEU A 18 -45.85 8.13 30.64
C LEU A 18 -46.47 7.74 29.29
N ILE A 19 -45.76 8.02 28.21
CA ILE A 19 -46.12 7.56 26.86
C ILE A 19 -46.04 6.02 26.92
N HIS A 20 -47.17 5.37 27.15
CA HIS A 20 -47.22 3.91 27.20
C HIS A 20 -47.22 3.37 25.78
N ALA A 21 -46.05 2.95 25.31
CA ALA A 21 -45.93 2.06 24.17
C ALA A 21 -46.82 0.83 24.40
N GLN A 22 -47.72 0.54 23.46
CA GLN A 22 -48.58 -0.64 23.58
C GLN A 22 -48.04 -1.76 22.69
N GLN A 23 -47.69 -2.89 23.27
CA GLN A 23 -47.43 -4.10 22.48
C GLN A 23 -48.73 -4.55 21.82
N ILE A 24 -48.67 -4.80 20.52
CA ILE A 24 -49.82 -5.25 19.73
C ILE A 24 -49.58 -6.66 19.16
N PRO A 25 -50.65 -7.44 18.94
CA PRO A 25 -50.52 -8.78 18.38
C PRO A 25 -50.16 -8.75 16.89
N ILE A 26 -49.19 -9.59 16.52
CA ILE A 26 -48.86 -9.90 15.12
C ILE A 26 -50.03 -10.65 14.50
N GLN A 27 -50.62 -10.09 13.42
CA GLN A 27 -51.73 -10.72 12.70
C GLN A 27 -51.24 -11.79 11.72
N ASN A 28 -50.14 -11.50 11.03
CA ASN A 28 -49.53 -12.42 10.09
C ASN A 28 -48.01 -12.25 10.07
N TYR A 29 -47.29 -13.36 9.95
CA TYR A 29 -45.85 -13.41 9.74
C TYR A 29 -45.61 -14.20 8.45
N SER A 30 -44.78 -13.64 7.57
CA SER A 30 -44.35 -14.32 6.35
C SER A 30 -42.89 -13.97 6.08
N VAL A 31 -42.21 -14.84 5.34
CA VAL A 31 -40.87 -14.58 4.81
C VAL A 31 -41.04 -14.20 3.34
N ASN A 32 -40.60 -13.00 2.95
CA ASN A 32 -40.75 -12.52 1.58
C ASN A 32 -39.73 -13.17 0.62
N ALA A 33 -39.79 -12.82 -0.66
CA ALA A 33 -38.88 -13.36 -1.68
C ALA A 33 -37.39 -13.07 -1.43
N ASN A 34 -37.08 -12.06 -0.60
CA ASN A 34 -35.71 -11.70 -0.23
C ASN A 34 -35.25 -12.38 1.09
N ASN A 35 -36.04 -13.30 1.64
CA ASN A 35 -35.83 -13.93 2.95
C ASN A 35 -35.93 -12.96 4.15
N GLN A 36 -36.66 -11.85 4.01
CA GLN A 36 -36.93 -10.90 5.09
C GLN A 36 -38.26 -11.20 5.77
N ALA A 37 -38.36 -10.92 7.07
CA ALA A 37 -39.62 -11.02 7.79
C ALA A 37 -40.56 -9.90 7.34
N ALA A 38 -41.78 -10.25 6.95
CA ALA A 38 -42.88 -9.35 6.67
C ALA A 38 -43.99 -9.57 7.70
N ILE A 39 -44.08 -8.65 8.65
CA ILE A 39 -44.92 -8.73 9.85
C ILE A 39 -46.09 -7.78 9.68
N THR A 40 -47.29 -8.33 9.60
CA THR A 40 -48.52 -7.55 9.43
C THR A 40 -49.24 -7.39 10.76
N VAL A 41 -49.63 -6.17 11.07
CA VAL A 41 -50.38 -5.80 12.27
C VAL A 41 -51.63 -5.01 11.90
N ASN A 42 -52.65 -5.07 12.77
CA ASN A 42 -53.79 -4.15 12.65
C ASN A 42 -53.29 -2.72 12.85
N SER A 43 -53.78 -1.80 12.02
CA SER A 43 -53.22 -0.47 11.92
C SER A 43 -54.24 0.61 11.58
N SER A 44 -53.90 1.86 11.91
CA SER A 44 -54.64 3.04 11.52
C SER A 44 -53.69 4.19 11.19
N VAL A 45 -54.17 5.16 10.41
CA VAL A 45 -53.38 6.33 9.97
C VAL A 45 -52.95 7.27 11.10
N GLY A 46 -53.54 7.14 12.30
CA GLY A 46 -53.19 7.96 13.48
C GLY A 46 -52.09 7.36 14.36
N LYS A 47 -51.43 6.29 13.90
CA LYS A 47 -50.47 5.50 14.66
C LYS A 47 -49.20 5.24 13.86
N TYR A 48 -48.10 4.96 14.55
CA TYR A 48 -46.87 4.44 13.95
C TYR A 48 -46.34 3.28 14.79
N TYR A 49 -45.49 2.46 14.17
CA TYR A 49 -45.14 1.14 14.68
C TYR A 49 -43.64 0.94 14.66
N LEU A 50 -43.11 0.38 15.74
CA LEU A 50 -41.72 -0.05 15.86
C LEU A 50 -41.68 -1.57 15.88
N LEU A 51 -40.78 -2.14 15.08
CA LEU A 51 -40.45 -3.57 15.11
C LEU A 51 -39.21 -3.77 15.98
N GLN A 52 -39.37 -4.53 17.05
CA GLN A 52 -38.26 -4.95 17.90
C GLN A 52 -37.91 -6.42 17.68
N VAL A 53 -36.62 -6.71 17.76
CA VAL A 53 -36.02 -8.03 17.50
C VAL A 53 -35.15 -8.45 18.69
N LYS A 54 -35.12 -9.75 18.95
CA LYS A 54 -34.20 -10.39 19.89
C LYS A 54 -33.47 -11.56 19.23
N HIS A 55 -32.25 -11.87 19.67
CA HIS A 55 -31.41 -12.90 19.06
C HIS A 55 -31.82 -14.32 19.44
N HIS A 56 -32.35 -14.50 20.66
CA HIS A 56 -32.83 -15.77 21.22
C HIS A 56 -34.22 -15.57 21.84
N PRO A 57 -35.11 -16.58 21.87
CA PRO A 57 -36.43 -16.49 22.50
C PRO A 57 -36.41 -16.03 23.96
N ASP A 58 -35.31 -16.27 24.68
CA ASP A 58 -35.14 -15.90 26.10
C ASP A 58 -34.37 -14.60 26.33
N SER A 59 -33.90 -13.95 25.26
CA SER A 59 -33.15 -12.68 25.34
C SER A 59 -34.06 -11.46 25.35
N ASP A 60 -33.52 -10.33 25.82
CA ASP A 60 -34.22 -9.05 25.75
C ASP A 60 -34.34 -8.55 24.30
N PHE A 61 -35.38 -7.75 24.05
CA PHE A 61 -35.57 -7.05 22.77
C PHE A 61 -34.59 -5.88 22.67
N ALA A 62 -33.37 -6.17 22.23
CA ALA A 62 -32.25 -5.24 22.22
C ALA A 62 -32.18 -4.35 20.97
N ILE A 63 -32.89 -4.69 19.89
CA ILE A 63 -32.79 -4.00 18.59
C ILE A 63 -34.15 -3.55 18.12
N THR A 64 -34.25 -2.29 17.70
CA THR A 64 -35.35 -1.80 16.88
C THR A 64 -34.87 -1.76 15.43
N SER A 65 -35.51 -2.55 14.58
CA SER A 65 -35.06 -2.78 13.20
C SER A 65 -35.81 -1.94 12.17
N CYS A 66 -37.02 -1.51 12.50
CA CYS A 66 -37.91 -0.81 11.58
C CYS A 66 -38.86 0.10 12.35
N ILE A 67 -39.07 1.30 11.80
CA ILE A 67 -40.16 2.22 12.17
C ILE A 67 -41.04 2.44 10.93
N LYS A 68 -42.36 2.47 11.12
CA LYS A 68 -43.29 2.67 10.00
C LYS A 68 -44.57 3.39 10.41
N LEU A 69 -44.98 4.37 9.61
CA LEU A 69 -46.29 5.02 9.72
C LEU A 69 -47.42 4.02 9.42
N GLY A 70 -48.50 4.14 10.19
CA GLY A 70 -49.68 3.32 10.04
C GLY A 70 -50.50 3.63 8.80
N GLN A 71 -51.14 2.60 8.26
CA GLN A 71 -52.10 2.68 7.16
C GLN A 71 -53.48 2.23 7.65
N ALA A 72 -54.54 2.60 6.92
CA ALA A 72 -55.88 2.16 7.25
C ALA A 72 -56.00 0.62 7.12
N GLY A 73 -56.45 -0.04 8.18
CA GLY A 73 -56.65 -1.49 8.21
C GLY A 73 -55.45 -2.23 8.75
N THR A 74 -54.42 -2.44 7.92
CA THR A 74 -53.22 -3.19 8.30
C THR A 74 -51.95 -2.53 7.78
N THR A 75 -50.86 -2.64 8.54
CA THR A 75 -49.52 -2.20 8.13
C THR A 75 -48.57 -3.37 8.19
N THR A 76 -47.72 -3.53 7.16
CA THR A 76 -46.66 -4.53 7.12
C THR A 76 -45.31 -3.88 7.41
N LEU A 77 -44.64 -4.31 8.49
CA LEU A 77 -43.26 -3.96 8.81
C LEU A 77 -42.33 -5.01 8.19
N THR A 78 -41.20 -4.57 7.64
CA THR A 78 -40.25 -5.46 6.95
C THR A 78 -38.85 -5.28 7.52
N GLU A 79 -38.20 -6.39 7.88
CA GLU A 79 -36.80 -6.39 8.33
C GLU A 79 -35.84 -6.07 7.18
N PRO A 80 -34.76 -5.31 7.41
CA PRO A 80 -33.70 -5.12 6.41
C PRO A 80 -32.82 -6.37 6.23
N LEU A 81 -32.70 -7.23 7.26
CA LEU A 81 -31.87 -8.44 7.26
C LEU A 81 -32.72 -9.73 7.14
N ARG A 82 -32.05 -10.89 7.12
CA ARG A 82 -32.68 -12.22 7.13
C ARG A 82 -33.65 -12.38 8.30
N ALA A 83 -34.79 -13.02 8.02
CA ALA A 83 -35.84 -13.29 9.01
C ALA A 83 -35.37 -14.24 10.12
N TYR A 84 -35.74 -13.91 11.37
CA TYR A 84 -35.81 -14.85 12.48
C TYR A 84 -37.19 -15.54 12.52
N PRO A 85 -37.37 -16.60 13.33
CA PRO A 85 -38.68 -17.11 13.68
C PRO A 85 -39.58 -16.06 14.36
N ILE A 86 -40.91 -16.23 14.27
CA ILE A 86 -41.90 -15.22 14.70
C ILE A 86 -41.77 -14.80 16.18
N ASP A 87 -41.37 -15.70 17.07
CA ASP A 87 -41.23 -15.50 18.51
C ASP A 87 -40.05 -14.59 18.89
N HIS A 88 -39.20 -14.23 17.92
CA HIS A 88 -38.13 -13.24 18.06
C HIS A 88 -38.61 -11.80 17.84
N TYR A 89 -39.89 -11.60 17.51
CA TYR A 89 -40.42 -10.27 17.16
C TYR A 89 -41.47 -9.77 18.14
N LYS A 90 -41.45 -8.45 18.34
CA LYS A 90 -42.48 -7.69 19.03
C LYS A 90 -42.76 -6.41 18.27
N VAL A 91 -44.03 -6.04 18.15
CA VAL A 91 -44.43 -4.76 17.56
C VAL A 91 -44.98 -3.85 18.65
N LEU A 92 -44.46 -2.63 18.70
CA LEU A 92 -44.93 -1.56 19.57
C LEU A 92 -45.72 -0.54 18.75
N GLU A 93 -46.86 -0.11 19.28
CA GLU A 93 -47.68 0.95 18.70
C GLU A 93 -47.53 2.26 19.49
N TYR A 94 -47.43 3.36 18.75
CA TYR A 94 -47.36 4.72 19.27
C TYR A 94 -48.36 5.65 18.57
N SER A 95 -48.74 6.74 19.22
CA SER A 95 -49.67 7.74 18.71
C SER A 95 -48.94 8.79 17.89
N VAL A 96 -49.43 9.09 16.67
CA VAL A 96 -48.89 10.20 15.86
C VAL A 96 -49.11 11.56 16.52
N ASN A 97 -50.18 11.72 17.31
CA ASN A 97 -50.48 12.97 18.01
C ASN A 97 -49.59 13.20 19.25
N ASN A 98 -48.85 12.19 19.69
CA ASN A 98 -47.96 12.28 20.84
C ASN A 98 -46.80 11.29 20.64
N PRO A 99 -45.91 11.59 19.67
CA PRO A 99 -44.82 10.71 19.30
C PRO A 99 -43.81 10.54 20.45
N SER A 100 -43.19 9.38 20.48
CA SER A 100 -42.08 9.04 21.38
C SER A 100 -40.77 9.60 20.83
N ASP A 101 -39.77 9.68 21.69
CA ASP A 101 -38.35 9.83 21.36
C ASP A 101 -37.69 8.49 21.71
N HIS A 102 -37.51 7.61 20.73
CA HIS A 102 -37.12 6.22 20.96
C HIS A 102 -35.61 6.06 21.23
N ASP A 103 -34.78 6.81 20.53
CA ASP A 103 -33.32 6.76 20.67
C ASP A 103 -32.77 7.71 21.74
N GLY A 104 -33.61 8.62 22.26
CA GLY A 104 -33.33 9.46 23.42
C GLY A 104 -32.50 10.69 23.09
N ASP A 105 -32.55 11.17 21.84
CA ASP A 105 -31.77 12.31 21.36
C ASP A 105 -32.41 13.69 21.70
N GLY A 106 -33.65 13.67 22.22
CA GLY A 106 -34.44 14.85 22.57
C GLY A 106 -35.43 15.30 21.50
N LEU A 107 -35.55 14.58 20.38
CA LEU A 107 -36.50 14.82 19.30
C LEU A 107 -37.44 13.63 19.16
N ASP A 108 -38.65 13.90 18.67
CA ASP A 108 -39.62 12.84 18.50
C ASP A 108 -39.42 12.07 17.18
N ASP A 109 -39.68 10.77 17.23
CA ASP A 109 -39.47 9.81 16.14
C ASP A 109 -40.08 10.28 14.81
N LEU A 110 -41.21 10.98 14.84
CA LEU A 110 -41.93 11.40 13.64
C LEU A 110 -41.33 12.66 13.02
N SER A 111 -40.89 13.61 13.83
CA SER A 111 -40.13 14.76 13.34
C SER A 111 -38.88 14.30 12.59
N GLU A 112 -38.17 13.31 13.13
CA GLU A 112 -36.98 12.76 12.50
C GLU A 112 -37.27 11.91 11.27
N LEU A 113 -38.29 11.06 11.33
CA LEU A 113 -38.73 10.25 10.18
C LEU A 113 -39.07 11.13 8.97
N ASN A 114 -39.59 12.33 9.19
CA ASN A 114 -39.92 13.30 8.13
C ASN A 114 -38.70 14.13 7.64
N ASP A 115 -37.58 14.13 8.37
CA ASP A 115 -36.36 14.92 8.07
C ASP A 115 -35.17 14.04 7.65
N MET A 116 -35.44 12.79 7.28
CA MET A 116 -34.43 11.90 6.69
C MET A 116 -33.92 12.48 5.35
N PRO A 117 -32.61 12.36 5.02
CA PRO A 117 -31.60 11.59 5.74
C PRO A 117 -30.75 12.36 6.77
N TYR A 118 -31.18 13.57 7.14
CA TYR A 118 -30.44 14.46 8.04
C TYR A 118 -30.70 14.18 9.53
N ARG A 119 -31.77 13.43 9.80
CA ARG A 119 -32.16 12.87 11.10
C ARG A 119 -32.58 11.41 10.92
N ALA A 120 -32.56 10.64 12.00
CA ALA A 120 -32.88 9.23 11.94
C ALA A 120 -33.41 8.76 13.31
N PRO A 121 -34.69 8.34 13.41
CA PRO A 121 -35.38 8.04 14.68
C PRO A 121 -34.88 6.80 15.42
N LEU A 122 -33.85 6.13 14.89
CA LEU A 122 -33.23 4.94 15.48
C LEU A 122 -31.72 5.17 15.67
N ASN A 123 -31.29 6.42 15.69
CA ASN A 123 -29.89 6.83 15.68
C ASN A 123 -29.74 8.20 16.37
N ALA A 124 -29.29 8.17 17.62
CA ALA A 124 -29.16 9.34 18.48
C ALA A 124 -28.02 10.31 18.08
N ALA A 125 -27.52 10.20 16.85
CA ALA A 125 -26.51 11.09 16.30
C ALA A 125 -27.10 12.48 16.04
N PRO A 126 -26.48 13.56 16.53
CA PRO A 126 -26.86 14.91 16.13
C PRO A 126 -26.79 15.13 14.62
N SER A 127 -27.76 15.88 14.09
CA SER A 127 -27.79 16.25 12.67
C SER A 127 -26.52 16.98 12.24
N ILE A 128 -26.02 16.64 11.04
CA ILE A 128 -24.87 17.27 10.40
C ILE A 128 -25.26 17.88 9.05
N PRO A 129 -24.59 18.95 8.60
CA PRO A 129 -24.78 19.47 7.26
C PRO A 129 -24.51 18.39 6.20
N SER A 130 -25.38 18.33 5.18
CA SER A 130 -25.41 17.30 4.13
C SER A 130 -24.09 17.11 3.38
N GLN A 131 -23.29 18.17 3.27
CA GLN A 131 -21.96 18.12 2.66
C GLN A 131 -20.97 17.23 3.43
N HIS A 132 -21.19 16.99 4.72
CA HIS A 132 -20.27 16.23 5.58
C HIS A 132 -20.65 14.75 5.71
N GLY A 133 -21.93 14.41 5.53
CA GLY A 133 -22.42 13.03 5.65
C GLY A 133 -23.93 12.96 5.83
N GLN A 134 -24.40 11.77 6.20
CA GLN A 134 -25.80 11.44 6.46
C GLN A 134 -25.92 10.55 7.72
N LEU A 135 -27.09 10.53 8.34
CA LEU A 135 -27.36 9.70 9.52
C LEU A 135 -28.01 8.36 9.17
N ASN A 136 -28.65 8.28 8.00
CA ASN A 136 -29.18 7.05 7.41
C ASN A 136 -29.06 7.09 5.88
N VAL A 137 -29.32 5.95 5.26
CA VAL A 137 -29.28 5.78 3.81
C VAL A 137 -30.57 5.07 3.41
N ASN A 138 -31.51 5.76 2.74
CA ASN A 138 -32.84 5.21 2.44
C ASN A 138 -33.01 4.73 0.99
N SER A 139 -31.97 4.92 0.19
CA SER A 139 -31.95 4.52 -1.20
C SER A 139 -30.53 4.30 -1.70
N PHE A 140 -30.39 3.66 -2.85
CA PHE A 140 -29.11 3.58 -3.54
C PHE A 140 -28.55 4.98 -3.87
N SER A 141 -29.42 5.93 -4.25
CA SER A 141 -29.01 7.30 -4.53
C SER A 141 -28.46 8.02 -3.30
N ASP A 142 -29.03 7.78 -2.11
CA ASP A 142 -28.48 8.32 -0.86
C ASP A 142 -27.08 7.76 -0.59
N PHE A 143 -26.88 6.46 -0.82
CA PHE A 143 -25.57 5.82 -0.68
C PHE A 143 -24.54 6.48 -1.59
N GLN A 144 -24.91 6.75 -2.84
CA GLN A 144 -24.08 7.42 -3.83
C GLN A 144 -23.71 8.87 -3.48
N LEU A 145 -24.47 9.54 -2.62
CA LEU A 145 -24.12 10.90 -2.18
C LEU A 145 -22.97 10.93 -1.17
N VAL A 146 -22.76 9.82 -0.45
CA VAL A 146 -21.71 9.69 0.57
C VAL A 146 -20.60 8.72 0.16
N SER A 147 -20.79 7.93 -0.90
CA SER A 147 -19.82 6.96 -1.38
C SER A 147 -18.87 7.54 -2.44
N LYS A 148 -17.74 6.87 -2.66
CA LYS A 148 -16.82 7.14 -3.77
C LYS A 148 -16.59 5.84 -4.54
N THR A 149 -16.38 5.94 -5.85
CA THR A 149 -15.99 4.80 -6.69
C THR A 149 -14.48 4.69 -6.77
N GLU A 150 -13.93 3.55 -6.38
CA GLU A 150 -12.54 3.14 -6.62
C GLU A 150 -12.54 1.72 -7.17
N ASN A 151 -11.74 1.44 -8.21
CA ASN A 151 -11.64 0.11 -8.83
C ASN A 151 -13.00 -0.53 -9.23
N ASN A 152 -13.96 0.27 -9.73
CA ASN A 152 -15.33 -0.15 -10.06
C ASN A 152 -16.17 -0.64 -8.86
N GLN A 153 -15.75 -0.35 -7.64
CA GLN A 153 -16.48 -0.61 -6.41
C GLN A 153 -16.89 0.72 -5.77
N GLU A 154 -18.17 0.88 -5.46
CA GLU A 154 -18.64 2.03 -4.68
C GLU A 154 -18.51 1.71 -3.20
N PHE A 155 -17.91 2.60 -2.42
CA PHE A 155 -17.80 2.44 -0.97
C PHE A 155 -18.07 3.75 -0.24
N SER A 156 -18.68 3.64 0.93
CA SER A 156 -18.86 4.73 1.88
C SER A 156 -18.25 4.34 3.22
N LYS A 157 -17.76 5.32 3.99
CA LYS A 157 -17.23 5.10 5.33
C LYS A 157 -18.35 5.26 6.36
N PHE A 158 -18.35 4.40 7.37
CA PHE A 158 -19.19 4.58 8.55
C PHE A 158 -18.34 4.79 9.81
N ILE A 159 -18.89 5.52 10.77
CA ILE A 159 -18.36 5.61 12.14
C ILE A 159 -19.52 5.59 13.13
N ILE A 160 -19.37 4.82 14.21
CA ILE A 160 -20.37 4.62 15.26
C ILE A 160 -19.72 5.01 16.58
N PHE A 161 -20.21 6.08 17.20
CA PHE A 161 -19.85 6.46 18.56
C PHE A 161 -20.82 5.86 19.57
N ASP A 162 -20.38 5.79 20.83
CA ASP A 162 -21.17 5.24 21.94
C ASP A 162 -21.73 3.84 21.65
N PHE A 163 -20.93 3.00 20.96
CA PHE A 163 -21.34 1.74 20.35
C PHE A 163 -22.02 0.78 21.33
N PHE A 164 -21.52 0.69 22.58
CA PHE A 164 -22.05 -0.20 23.62
C PHE A 164 -23.19 0.42 24.45
N SER A 165 -23.58 1.67 24.18
CA SER A 165 -24.67 2.34 24.90
C SER A 165 -26.05 1.94 24.34
N SER A 166 -27.12 2.39 25.01
CA SER A 166 -28.48 2.29 24.49
C SER A 166 -28.79 3.30 23.38
N ALA A 167 -27.91 4.28 23.14
CA ALA A 167 -28.09 5.39 22.20
C ALA A 167 -26.83 5.57 21.32
N PRO A 168 -26.49 4.58 20.47
CA PRO A 168 -25.34 4.68 19.57
C PRO A 168 -25.55 5.77 18.51
N LYS A 169 -24.45 6.39 18.08
CA LYS A 169 -24.46 7.51 17.12
C LYS A 169 -23.73 7.13 15.85
N ILE A 170 -24.47 6.89 14.78
CA ILE A 170 -23.96 6.36 13.50
C ILE A 170 -23.91 7.48 12.48
N TYR A 171 -22.80 7.57 11.75
CA TYR A 171 -22.64 8.51 10.63
C TYR A 171 -22.14 7.77 9.40
N PHE A 172 -22.78 8.03 8.26
CA PHE A 172 -22.26 7.71 6.94
C PHE A 172 -21.52 8.93 6.40
N ILE A 173 -20.21 8.81 6.28
CA ILE A 173 -19.30 9.93 6.01
C ILE A 173 -19.29 10.22 4.51
N ASN A 174 -19.41 11.49 4.14
CA ASN A 174 -19.23 11.88 2.75
C ASN A 174 -17.78 11.71 2.31
N CYS A 175 -17.49 10.65 1.56
CA CYS A 175 -16.15 10.28 1.11
C CYS A 175 -15.59 11.20 0.03
N HIS A 176 -16.39 12.12 -0.53
CA HIS A 176 -15.89 13.19 -1.40
C HIS A 176 -15.28 14.36 -0.61
N VAL A 177 -15.63 14.50 0.67
CA VAL A 177 -15.16 15.56 1.55
C VAL A 177 -14.09 15.05 2.51
N TYR A 178 -14.26 13.84 3.05
CA TYR A 178 -13.35 13.27 4.05
C TYR A 178 -12.68 11.99 3.54
N ASN A 179 -11.36 12.06 3.38
CA ASN A 179 -10.55 10.91 3.02
C ASN A 179 -10.33 9.97 4.21
N LEU A 180 -10.21 10.48 5.43
CA LEU A 180 -9.99 9.68 6.64
C LEU A 180 -11.17 9.79 7.62
N HIS A 181 -11.44 8.73 8.39
CA HIS A 181 -12.39 8.78 9.52
C HIS A 181 -11.96 9.83 10.55
N LEU A 182 -10.65 10.03 10.71
CA LEU A 182 -10.07 11.02 11.62
C LEU A 182 -10.50 12.45 11.26
N ASP A 183 -10.48 12.81 9.98
CA ASP A 183 -10.85 14.16 9.54
C ASP A 183 -12.31 14.48 9.87
N PHE A 184 -13.20 13.50 9.66
CA PHE A 184 -14.61 13.63 10.01
C PHE A 184 -14.84 13.69 11.53
N ALA A 185 -14.13 12.87 12.30
CA ALA A 185 -14.25 12.90 13.77
C ALA A 185 -13.70 14.22 14.36
N ASN A 186 -12.62 14.75 13.81
CA ASN A 186 -12.08 16.08 14.15
C ASN A 186 -13.10 17.19 13.86
N TYR A 187 -13.82 17.10 12.74
CA TYR A 187 -14.93 18.00 12.43
C TYR A 187 -16.02 17.97 13.51
N LEU A 188 -16.35 16.78 14.03
CA LEU A 188 -17.30 16.62 15.13
C LEU A 188 -16.72 16.99 16.51
N GLY A 189 -15.40 17.18 16.63
CA GLY A 189 -14.73 17.35 17.92
C GLY A 189 -14.77 16.09 18.80
N LEU A 190 -14.86 14.90 18.19
CA LEU A 190 -14.95 13.61 18.87
C LEU A 190 -13.68 12.78 18.63
N ASP A 191 -13.34 11.91 19.58
CA ASP A 191 -12.20 11.00 19.47
C ASP A 191 -12.57 9.74 18.67
N PRO A 192 -12.04 9.52 17.44
CA PRO A 192 -12.33 8.34 16.64
C PRO A 192 -11.60 7.06 17.10
N PHE A 193 -10.78 7.13 18.14
CA PHE A 193 -9.99 6.00 18.66
C PHE A 193 -10.48 5.49 20.02
N ALA A 194 -11.53 6.10 20.58
CA ALA A 194 -12.11 5.61 21.83
C ALA A 194 -12.58 4.13 21.67
N PRO A 195 -12.39 3.26 22.68
CA PRO A 195 -12.75 1.84 22.59
C PRO A 195 -14.24 1.58 22.29
N THR A 196 -15.09 2.56 22.58
CA THR A 196 -16.53 2.58 22.32
C THR A 196 -16.87 3.03 20.89
N VAL A 197 -15.88 3.27 20.04
CA VAL A 197 -16.06 3.69 18.64
C VAL A 197 -15.78 2.53 17.71
N LYS A 198 -16.69 2.28 16.76
CA LYS A 198 -16.52 1.31 15.69
C LYS A 198 -16.60 2.02 14.34
N LYS A 199 -15.65 1.76 13.46
CA LYS A 199 -15.52 2.45 12.18
C LYS A 199 -15.07 1.50 11.09
N GLY A 200 -15.50 1.77 9.88
CA GLY A 200 -15.23 0.91 8.75
C GLY A 200 -15.82 1.43 7.47
N PHE A 201 -16.08 0.50 6.56
CA PHE A 201 -16.57 0.77 5.22
C PHE A 201 -17.80 -0.09 4.94
N VAL A 202 -18.74 0.47 4.20
CA VAL A 202 -19.78 -0.27 3.48
C VAL A 202 -19.45 -0.16 2.00
N SER A 203 -19.34 -1.30 1.32
CA SER A 203 -19.04 -1.40 -0.11
C SER A 203 -20.22 -2.03 -0.85
N TYR A 204 -20.45 -1.62 -2.09
CA TYR A 204 -21.45 -2.19 -2.98
C TYR A 204 -20.80 -2.95 -4.13
N HIS A 205 -21.19 -4.21 -4.28
CA HIS A 205 -20.70 -5.17 -5.27
C HIS A 205 -21.83 -5.52 -6.25
N PRO A 206 -21.99 -4.78 -7.37
CA PRO A 206 -23.15 -4.92 -8.27
C PRO A 206 -23.23 -6.28 -8.97
N SER A 207 -22.09 -6.96 -9.15
CA SER A 207 -22.00 -8.23 -9.87
C SER A 207 -21.89 -9.46 -8.96
N VAL A 208 -21.96 -9.28 -7.64
CA VAL A 208 -21.83 -10.35 -6.66
C VAL A 208 -23.22 -10.77 -6.19
N LEU A 209 -23.41 -12.09 -6.05
CA LEU A 209 -24.66 -12.67 -5.54
C LEU A 209 -24.77 -12.39 -4.04
N SER A 210 -25.91 -11.86 -3.62
CA SER A 210 -26.19 -11.58 -2.21
C SER A 210 -26.93 -12.75 -1.53
N PRO A 211 -27.01 -12.78 -0.18
CA PRO A 211 -27.65 -13.87 0.58
C PRO A 211 -29.12 -14.15 0.24
N ASN A 212 -29.82 -13.18 -0.36
CA ASN A 212 -31.19 -13.33 -0.81
C ASN A 212 -31.33 -14.06 -2.17
N GLY A 213 -30.21 -14.32 -2.87
CA GLY A 213 -30.18 -14.96 -4.20
C GLY A 213 -30.23 -13.99 -5.40
N THR A 214 -30.17 -12.67 -5.19
CA THR A 214 -30.11 -11.65 -6.25
C THR A 214 -28.73 -11.01 -6.35
N LEU A 215 -28.39 -10.47 -7.52
CA LEU A 215 -27.17 -9.68 -7.73
C LEU A 215 -27.25 -8.33 -7.00
N GLY A 216 -26.09 -7.81 -6.58
CA GLY A 216 -25.96 -6.54 -5.87
C GLY A 216 -25.84 -6.75 -4.37
N SER A 217 -24.65 -7.13 -3.92
CA SER A 217 -24.35 -7.35 -2.51
C SER A 217 -23.66 -6.14 -1.90
N TYR A 218 -24.14 -5.68 -0.75
CA TYR A 218 -23.36 -4.84 0.15
C TYR A 218 -22.46 -5.71 1.01
N SER A 219 -21.27 -5.22 1.30
CA SER A 219 -20.43 -5.77 2.34
C SER A 219 -19.93 -4.69 3.28
N PHE A 220 -19.68 -5.04 4.54
CA PHE A 220 -19.00 -4.14 5.47
C PHE A 220 -17.74 -4.79 6.04
N HIS A 221 -16.74 -3.96 6.33
CA HIS A 221 -15.51 -4.35 7.03
C HIS A 221 -15.01 -3.19 7.89
N TYR A 222 -14.21 -3.51 8.90
CA TYR A 222 -13.63 -2.52 9.80
C TYR A 222 -12.39 -1.87 9.20
N SER A 223 -12.05 -0.66 9.63
CA SER A 223 -10.95 0.11 9.03
C SER A 223 -9.56 -0.54 9.15
N ASN A 224 -9.35 -1.42 10.14
CA ASN A 224 -8.10 -2.19 10.31
C ASN A 224 -8.13 -3.55 9.59
N SER A 225 -9.24 -3.91 8.94
CA SER A 225 -9.46 -5.21 8.29
C SER A 225 -9.27 -6.45 9.18
N GLU A 226 -9.22 -6.26 10.51
CA GLU A 226 -9.18 -7.35 11.49
C GLU A 226 -10.58 -7.94 11.74
N GLY A 227 -10.60 -9.16 12.26
CA GLY A 227 -11.82 -9.72 12.85
C GLY A 227 -12.21 -8.93 14.10
N MET A 228 -13.50 -8.96 14.41
CA MET A 228 -14.03 -8.47 15.68
C MET A 228 -14.74 -9.63 16.35
N ASP A 229 -14.81 -9.59 17.68
CA ASP A 229 -15.67 -10.52 18.44
C ASP A 229 -17.06 -10.58 17.80
N PHE A 230 -17.58 -11.80 17.67
CA PHE A 230 -18.82 -12.04 16.95
C PHE A 230 -19.98 -11.14 17.40
N GLU A 231 -20.09 -10.84 18.70
CA GLU A 231 -21.12 -9.94 19.26
C GLU A 231 -21.00 -8.49 18.76
N VAL A 232 -19.77 -7.98 18.63
CA VAL A 232 -19.49 -6.64 18.07
C VAL A 232 -19.85 -6.61 16.60
N LEU A 233 -19.51 -7.65 15.86
CA LEU A 233 -19.83 -7.79 14.45
C LEU A 233 -21.34 -7.84 14.21
N GLN A 234 -22.04 -8.72 14.94
CA GLN A 234 -23.49 -8.86 14.83
C GLN A 234 -24.18 -7.52 15.12
N ARG A 235 -23.81 -6.86 16.23
CA ARG A 235 -24.36 -5.56 16.59
C ARG A 235 -24.05 -4.48 15.54
N THR A 236 -22.85 -4.49 14.94
CA THR A 236 -22.50 -3.56 13.87
C THR A 236 -23.38 -3.75 12.64
N GLN A 237 -23.56 -4.99 12.18
CA GLN A 237 -24.43 -5.28 11.03
C GLN A 237 -25.86 -4.83 11.29
N GLU A 238 -26.36 -5.02 12.51
CA GLU A 238 -27.73 -4.64 12.89
C GLU A 238 -27.91 -3.13 12.96
N LEU A 239 -26.94 -2.41 13.54
CA LEU A 239 -26.95 -0.94 13.57
C LEU A 239 -26.89 -0.33 12.17
N LEU A 240 -26.04 -0.88 11.30
CA LEU A 240 -25.97 -0.48 9.89
C LEU A 240 -27.29 -0.77 9.18
N ALA A 241 -27.87 -1.96 9.37
CA ALA A 241 -29.09 -2.36 8.70
C ALA A 241 -30.31 -1.53 9.15
N SER A 242 -30.44 -1.22 10.44
CA SER A 242 -31.50 -0.31 10.96
C SER A 242 -31.40 1.10 10.38
N ASN A 243 -30.20 1.54 9.98
CA ASN A 243 -29.95 2.84 9.35
C ASN A 243 -29.80 2.76 7.82
N MET A 244 -30.04 1.59 7.24
CA MET A 244 -30.09 1.35 5.80
C MET A 244 -31.39 0.60 5.44
N PRO A 245 -32.58 1.17 5.70
CA PRO A 245 -33.85 0.43 5.66
C PRO A 245 -34.26 -0.08 4.25
N TYR A 246 -33.58 0.37 3.19
CA TYR A 246 -33.79 -0.13 1.82
C TYR A 246 -33.07 -1.43 1.49
N LEU A 247 -32.22 -1.93 2.40
CA LEU A 247 -31.56 -3.22 2.22
C LEU A 247 -32.60 -4.32 2.02
N THR A 248 -32.26 -5.27 1.16
CA THR A 248 -33.12 -6.40 0.77
C THR A 248 -32.54 -7.71 1.27
N ASN A 249 -32.02 -7.76 2.50
CA ASN A 249 -31.20 -8.86 3.01
C ASN A 249 -29.97 -9.14 2.12
N ASN A 250 -29.27 -8.06 1.76
CA ASN A 250 -28.11 -8.07 0.90
C ASN A 250 -26.88 -7.39 1.52
N LEU A 251 -26.79 -7.31 2.84
CA LEU A 251 -25.61 -6.83 3.57
C LEU A 251 -24.90 -7.99 4.25
N SER A 252 -23.60 -8.15 3.97
CA SER A 252 -22.76 -9.21 4.53
C SER A 252 -21.50 -8.66 5.20
N TYR A 253 -20.96 -9.38 6.17
CA TYR A 253 -19.61 -9.10 6.67
C TYR A 253 -18.56 -9.59 5.68
N PHE A 254 -17.58 -8.77 5.36
CA PHE A 254 -16.57 -9.10 4.35
C PHE A 254 -15.41 -9.89 4.97
N ILE A 255 -15.21 -11.11 4.50
CA ILE A 255 -14.13 -12.00 4.93
C ILE A 255 -12.96 -11.88 3.97
N THR A 256 -11.82 -11.46 4.48
CA THR A 256 -10.53 -11.39 3.77
C THR A 256 -9.59 -12.42 4.37
N THR A 257 -8.40 -12.59 3.79
CA THR A 257 -7.36 -13.42 4.42
C THR A 257 -7.03 -12.97 5.86
N ASN A 258 -7.23 -11.69 6.19
CA ASN A 258 -6.88 -11.12 7.50
C ASN A 258 -7.81 -11.56 8.64
N ASN A 259 -9.08 -11.86 8.35
CA ASN A 259 -10.10 -12.20 9.36
C ASN A 259 -10.73 -13.59 9.16
N GLU A 260 -10.25 -14.35 8.16
CA GLU A 260 -10.75 -15.69 7.88
C GLU A 260 -10.51 -16.64 9.06
N THR A 261 -9.39 -16.51 9.77
CA THR A 261 -9.11 -17.34 10.97
C THR A 261 -10.14 -17.11 12.07
N ASP A 262 -10.49 -15.84 12.34
CA ASP A 262 -11.51 -15.50 13.35
C ASP A 262 -12.89 -16.04 12.95
N TYR A 263 -13.23 -15.91 11.67
CA TYR A 263 -14.44 -16.52 11.11
C TYR A 263 -14.47 -18.04 11.31
N GLN A 264 -13.36 -18.75 11.06
CA GLN A 264 -13.30 -20.20 11.25
C GLN A 264 -13.41 -20.59 12.73
N ASN A 265 -12.79 -19.84 13.63
CA ASN A 265 -12.86 -20.07 15.08
C ASN A 265 -14.30 -19.90 15.60
N ASP A 266 -15.02 -18.89 15.09
CA ASP A 266 -16.38 -18.56 15.51
C ASP A 266 -17.48 -19.12 14.58
N ILE A 267 -17.16 -20.06 13.68
CA ILE A 267 -18.07 -20.54 12.64
C ILE A 267 -19.45 -20.99 13.18
N SER A 268 -19.47 -21.55 14.41
CA SER A 268 -20.70 -21.95 15.08
C SER A 268 -21.60 -20.76 15.41
N ASN A 269 -21.03 -19.61 15.78
CA ASN A 269 -21.79 -18.39 16.05
C ASN A 269 -22.42 -17.85 14.76
N TYR A 270 -21.65 -17.80 13.66
CA TYR A 270 -22.17 -17.41 12.34
C TYR A 270 -23.32 -18.32 11.90
N GLN A 271 -23.16 -19.64 12.00
CA GLN A 271 -24.18 -20.63 11.62
C GLN A 271 -25.47 -20.51 12.44
N ASN A 272 -25.38 -20.09 13.71
CA ASN A 272 -26.52 -19.93 14.61
C ASN A 272 -27.11 -18.52 14.62
N SER A 273 -26.68 -17.65 13.70
CA SER A 273 -27.11 -16.25 13.63
C SER A 273 -27.71 -15.89 12.26
N ARG A 274 -28.17 -14.64 12.14
CA ARG A 274 -28.55 -14.05 10.84
C ARG A 274 -27.39 -13.37 10.10
N VAL A 275 -26.20 -13.35 10.70
CA VAL A 275 -25.02 -12.74 10.09
C VAL A 275 -24.66 -13.51 8.83
N SER A 276 -24.58 -12.81 7.70
CA SER A 276 -24.11 -13.38 6.44
C SER A 276 -22.69 -12.91 6.16
N VAL A 277 -21.90 -13.74 5.48
CA VAL A 277 -20.52 -13.44 5.13
C VAL A 277 -20.34 -13.42 3.61
N LEU A 278 -19.41 -12.61 3.14
CA LEU A 278 -18.99 -12.54 1.75
C LEU A 278 -17.46 -12.65 1.71
N PHE A 279 -16.92 -13.67 1.04
CA PHE A 279 -15.47 -13.82 0.95
C PHE A 279 -14.88 -12.90 -0.12
N GLU A 280 -13.66 -12.45 0.11
CA GLU A 280 -12.84 -11.72 -0.83
C GLU A 280 -12.64 -12.54 -2.12
N SER A 281 -12.49 -13.86 -1.98
CA SER A 281 -12.44 -14.79 -3.10
C SER A 281 -13.72 -14.78 -3.95
N ASP A 282 -14.90 -14.58 -3.35
CA ASP A 282 -16.19 -14.50 -4.04
C ASP A 282 -16.37 -13.17 -4.78
N VAL A 283 -15.89 -12.06 -4.18
CA VAL A 283 -15.90 -10.74 -4.82
C VAL A 283 -14.99 -10.72 -6.05
N TYR A 284 -13.81 -11.32 -5.93
CA TYR A 284 -12.85 -11.37 -7.03
C TYR A 284 -12.97 -12.62 -7.90
N ALA A 285 -13.91 -13.54 -7.63
CA ALA A 285 -14.09 -14.78 -8.38
C ALA A 285 -14.26 -14.55 -9.89
N GLY A 286 -14.85 -13.42 -10.28
CA GLY A 286 -15.01 -13.00 -11.67
C GLY A 286 -13.78 -12.33 -12.31
N ILE A 287 -12.78 -11.93 -11.52
CA ILE A 287 -11.53 -11.34 -12.03
C ILE A 287 -10.62 -12.48 -12.45
N ASN A 288 -10.54 -12.69 -13.75
CA ASN A 288 -9.62 -13.65 -14.38
C ASN A 288 -8.27 -13.00 -14.75
N TYR A 289 -8.22 -11.67 -14.74
CA TYR A 289 -7.06 -10.89 -15.17
C TYR A 289 -7.02 -9.52 -14.50
N TRP A 290 -5.82 -9.08 -14.10
CA TRP A 290 -5.55 -7.70 -13.69
C TRP A 290 -4.15 -7.27 -14.16
N GLY A 291 -4.08 -6.31 -15.08
CA GLY A 291 -2.82 -5.69 -15.52
C GLY A 291 -2.37 -4.62 -14.52
N LEU A 292 -1.43 -4.99 -13.64
CA LEU A 292 -0.95 -4.17 -12.52
C LEU A 292 0.11 -3.15 -12.95
N ASN A 293 1.03 -3.54 -13.84
CA ASN A 293 1.94 -2.61 -14.51
C ASN A 293 1.82 -2.79 -16.02
N GLN A 294 1.21 -1.80 -16.68
CA GLN A 294 0.78 -1.89 -18.07
C GLN A 294 1.90 -1.53 -19.04
N THR A 295 2.83 -2.46 -19.24
CA THR A 295 3.95 -2.31 -20.17
C THR A 295 4.10 -3.57 -21.04
N GLU A 296 5.19 -3.66 -21.79
CA GLU A 296 5.53 -4.83 -22.60
C GLU A 296 6.98 -5.23 -22.36
N GLY A 297 7.27 -6.52 -22.59
CA GLY A 297 8.60 -7.09 -22.38
C GLY A 297 8.80 -8.36 -23.19
N TYR A 298 10.07 -8.73 -23.33
CA TYR A 298 10.50 -9.97 -23.96
C TYR A 298 11.32 -10.78 -22.96
N GLY A 299 11.22 -12.10 -23.00
CA GLY A 299 12.02 -12.95 -22.12
C GLY A 299 11.71 -14.43 -22.26
N PHE A 300 12.45 -15.26 -21.52
CA PHE A 300 12.23 -16.71 -21.48
C PHE A 300 11.19 -17.05 -20.40
N LEU A 301 10.05 -17.63 -20.79
CA LEU A 301 8.94 -17.88 -19.87
C LEU A 301 9.23 -19.08 -18.96
N ARG A 302 9.18 -18.85 -17.64
CA ARG A 302 9.45 -19.89 -16.63
C ARG A 302 8.40 -19.90 -15.53
N SER A 303 7.94 -21.09 -15.18
CA SER A 303 7.21 -21.31 -13.92
C SER A 303 8.22 -21.52 -12.80
N LEU A 304 8.12 -20.71 -11.74
CA LEU A 304 9.07 -20.69 -10.63
C LEU A 304 8.35 -20.77 -9.29
N SER A 305 9.02 -21.36 -8.31
CA SER A 305 8.61 -21.28 -6.90
C SER A 305 9.11 -19.97 -6.29
N PRO A 306 8.49 -19.42 -5.24
CA PRO A 306 8.94 -18.17 -4.59
C PRO A 306 10.41 -18.15 -4.13
N GLN A 307 10.98 -19.33 -3.92
CA GLN A 307 12.37 -19.57 -3.51
C GLN A 307 13.35 -19.51 -4.70
N ASP A 308 12.85 -19.74 -5.92
CA ASP A 308 13.65 -19.81 -7.13
C ASP A 308 14.00 -18.40 -7.61
N VAL A 309 15.25 -18.23 -8.04
CA VAL A 309 15.79 -16.95 -8.46
C VAL A 309 15.78 -16.86 -9.99
N PRO A 310 15.03 -15.92 -10.59
CA PRO A 310 14.97 -15.77 -12.03
C PRO A 310 16.20 -15.05 -12.60
N GLY A 311 16.43 -15.22 -13.89
CA GLY A 311 17.41 -14.44 -14.66
C GLY A 311 16.84 -13.10 -15.15
N SER A 312 17.74 -12.17 -15.51
CA SER A 312 17.40 -10.80 -15.95
C SER A 312 16.52 -10.73 -17.19
N ARG A 313 16.50 -11.82 -17.98
CA ARG A 313 15.71 -11.97 -19.20
C ARG A 313 14.60 -13.02 -19.09
N ASP A 314 14.25 -13.45 -17.89
CA ASP A 314 13.15 -14.40 -17.71
C ASP A 314 11.82 -13.64 -17.61
N ILE A 315 10.74 -14.18 -18.18
CA ILE A 315 9.38 -13.79 -17.81
C ILE A 315 8.90 -14.83 -16.81
N VAL A 316 8.54 -14.40 -15.62
CA VAL A 316 8.32 -15.30 -14.48
C VAL A 316 6.83 -15.51 -14.23
N LEU A 317 6.45 -16.77 -14.08
CA LEU A 317 5.15 -17.19 -13.59
C LEU A 317 5.31 -17.72 -12.18
N TYR A 318 4.65 -17.07 -11.23
CA TYR A 318 4.67 -17.45 -9.83
C TYR A 318 3.28 -17.81 -9.32
N ASN A 319 3.22 -18.90 -8.54
CA ASN A 319 1.98 -19.34 -7.88
C ASN A 319 1.78 -18.72 -6.49
N ALA A 320 2.76 -17.94 -6.01
CA ALA A 320 2.74 -17.15 -4.79
C ALA A 320 3.77 -16.00 -4.93
N LEU A 321 3.65 -14.91 -4.19
CA LEU A 321 4.56 -13.77 -4.34
C LEU A 321 6.02 -14.16 -3.96
N PRO A 322 7.03 -13.87 -4.80
CA PRO A 322 8.43 -14.21 -4.53
C PRO A 322 9.05 -13.32 -3.45
N ASN A 323 10.00 -13.87 -2.69
CA ASN A 323 10.63 -13.17 -1.56
C ASN A 323 11.58 -12.04 -1.99
N SER A 324 12.14 -12.17 -3.18
CA SER A 324 12.97 -11.16 -3.81
C SER A 324 12.84 -11.30 -5.31
N LEU A 325 12.57 -10.21 -6.00
CA LEU A 325 12.50 -10.21 -7.46
C LEU A 325 13.68 -9.43 -8.03
N PRO A 326 14.74 -10.09 -8.55
CA PRO A 326 15.74 -9.39 -9.36
C PRO A 326 15.07 -8.82 -10.61
N ARG A 327 15.77 -8.03 -11.41
CA ARG A 327 15.20 -7.58 -12.68
C ARG A 327 14.83 -8.80 -13.53
N VAL A 328 13.72 -8.72 -14.23
CA VAL A 328 13.16 -9.78 -15.09
C VAL A 328 12.54 -9.12 -16.33
N GLY A 329 12.21 -9.89 -17.36
CA GLY A 329 11.53 -9.42 -18.57
C GLY A 329 10.02 -9.20 -18.41
N GLY A 330 9.42 -9.74 -17.35
CA GLY A 330 7.99 -9.61 -17.06
C GLY A 330 7.53 -10.54 -15.93
N ILE A 331 6.37 -10.26 -15.34
CA ILE A 331 5.84 -10.95 -14.15
C ILE A 331 4.39 -11.35 -14.38
N ILE A 332 4.09 -12.62 -14.10
CA ILE A 332 2.75 -13.21 -14.09
C ILE A 332 2.57 -13.86 -12.71
N THR A 333 1.47 -13.54 -12.01
CA THR A 333 1.12 -14.23 -10.76
C THR A 333 -0.26 -14.87 -10.82
N SER A 334 -0.41 -16.04 -10.18
CA SER A 334 -1.71 -16.68 -9.97
C SER A 334 -2.43 -16.22 -8.70
N VAL A 335 -1.78 -15.35 -7.92
CA VAL A 335 -2.35 -14.69 -6.74
C VAL A 335 -2.54 -13.20 -7.02
N ILE A 336 -3.66 -12.66 -6.54
CA ILE A 336 -3.96 -11.24 -6.67
C ILE A 336 -2.88 -10.45 -5.91
N GLN A 337 -2.38 -9.39 -6.54
CA GLN A 337 -1.46 -8.46 -5.90
C GLN A 337 -2.19 -7.15 -5.68
N THR A 338 -1.89 -6.46 -4.59
CA THR A 338 -2.25 -5.05 -4.48
C THR A 338 -1.38 -4.23 -5.42
N PRO A 339 -1.87 -3.07 -5.93
CA PRO A 339 -1.05 -2.15 -6.72
C PRO A 339 0.24 -1.69 -6.02
N LEU A 340 0.26 -1.76 -4.68
CA LEU A 340 1.40 -1.36 -3.84
C LEU A 340 2.32 -2.53 -3.43
N SER A 341 2.05 -3.75 -3.92
CA SER A 341 2.91 -4.89 -3.60
C SER A 341 4.36 -4.62 -4.02
N HIS A 342 5.33 -5.09 -3.24
CA HIS A 342 6.75 -4.87 -3.55
C HIS A 342 7.12 -5.41 -4.94
N VAL A 343 6.42 -6.46 -5.41
CA VAL A 343 6.53 -7.04 -6.75
C VAL A 343 6.07 -6.02 -7.80
N ASN A 344 4.90 -5.40 -7.62
CA ASN A 344 4.39 -4.41 -8.56
C ASN A 344 5.22 -3.12 -8.56
N LEU A 345 5.67 -2.66 -7.39
CA LEU A 345 6.55 -1.49 -7.29
C LEU A 345 7.87 -1.74 -8.02
N ARG A 346 8.45 -2.94 -7.89
CA ARG A 346 9.64 -3.33 -8.67
C ARG A 346 9.35 -3.42 -10.16
N ALA A 347 8.15 -3.84 -10.55
CA ALA A 347 7.74 -3.88 -11.94
C ALA A 347 7.70 -2.48 -12.56
N ILE A 348 7.10 -1.53 -11.84
CA ILE A 348 7.04 -0.11 -12.22
C ILE A 348 8.46 0.47 -12.31
N GLN A 349 9.29 0.26 -11.28
CA GLN A 349 10.68 0.73 -11.24
C GLN A 349 11.51 0.26 -12.43
N ASN A 350 11.35 -0.99 -12.86
CA ASN A 350 12.11 -1.56 -13.96
C ASN A 350 11.43 -1.37 -15.33
N ASN A 351 10.24 -0.76 -15.37
CA ASN A 351 9.40 -0.59 -16.54
C ASN A 351 9.07 -1.93 -17.24
N ILE A 352 8.67 -2.94 -16.47
CA ILE A 352 8.41 -4.32 -16.96
C ILE A 352 6.95 -4.74 -16.72
N PRO A 353 6.36 -5.56 -17.60
CA PRO A 353 4.95 -5.91 -17.49
C PRO A 353 4.68 -6.75 -16.24
N ASN A 354 3.62 -6.43 -15.50
CA ASN A 354 3.16 -7.20 -14.36
C ASN A 354 1.65 -7.41 -14.43
N ALA A 355 1.20 -8.65 -14.27
CA ALA A 355 -0.22 -8.96 -14.20
C ALA A 355 -0.54 -10.14 -13.27
N PHE A 356 -1.70 -10.05 -12.63
CA PHE A 356 -2.39 -11.21 -12.10
C PHE A 356 -3.17 -11.89 -13.24
N ILE A 357 -3.03 -13.21 -13.34
CA ILE A 357 -3.80 -14.06 -14.25
C ILE A 357 -4.32 -15.23 -13.42
N ARG A 358 -5.62 -15.45 -13.40
CA ARG A 358 -6.21 -16.59 -12.69
C ARG A 358 -5.86 -17.89 -13.41
N ASP A 359 -5.42 -18.88 -12.64
CA ASP A 359 -5.04 -20.22 -13.12
C ASP A 359 -4.26 -20.18 -14.45
N PRO A 360 -3.10 -19.50 -14.50
CA PRO A 360 -2.42 -19.22 -15.77
C PRO A 360 -2.03 -20.51 -16.50
N LEU A 361 -1.78 -21.59 -15.76
CA LEU A 361 -1.46 -22.92 -16.29
C LEU A 361 -2.68 -23.67 -16.89
N ASN A 362 -3.90 -23.17 -16.68
CA ASN A 362 -5.13 -23.71 -17.27
C ASN A 362 -5.63 -22.88 -18.46
N THR A 363 -4.91 -21.83 -18.86
CA THR A 363 -5.22 -21.04 -20.06
C THR A 363 -4.80 -21.77 -21.34
N THR A 364 -5.31 -21.35 -22.50
CA THR A 364 -4.93 -21.96 -23.79
C THR A 364 -3.52 -21.60 -24.25
N ASP A 365 -3.01 -20.44 -23.81
CA ASP A 365 -1.84 -19.81 -24.45
C ASP A 365 -0.57 -20.02 -23.62
N ILE A 366 -0.61 -19.79 -22.30
CA ILE A 366 0.57 -19.80 -21.42
C ILE A 366 1.23 -21.19 -21.30
N PRO A 367 0.50 -22.31 -21.11
CA PRO A 367 1.13 -23.62 -20.92
C PRO A 367 1.96 -24.07 -22.13
N ASN A 368 1.52 -23.71 -23.33
CA ASN A 368 2.20 -24.05 -24.59
C ASN A 368 3.47 -23.22 -24.83
N LEU A 369 3.64 -22.11 -24.09
CA LEU A 369 4.76 -21.19 -24.21
C LEU A 369 5.79 -21.34 -23.07
N LEU A 370 5.53 -22.21 -22.10
CA LEU A 370 6.50 -22.52 -21.04
C LEU A 370 7.81 -23.01 -21.66
N ASP A 371 8.93 -22.57 -21.08
CA ASP A 371 10.27 -22.88 -21.54
C ASP A 371 10.58 -22.43 -22.98
N HIS A 372 9.87 -21.40 -23.47
CA HIS A 372 10.15 -20.72 -24.74
C HIS A 372 10.42 -19.23 -24.52
N TYR A 373 11.04 -18.59 -25.51
CA TYR A 373 11.10 -17.14 -25.56
C TYR A 373 9.73 -16.57 -25.93
N VAL A 374 9.28 -15.58 -25.19
CA VAL A 374 7.97 -14.97 -25.38
C VAL A 374 8.04 -13.45 -25.38
N TYR A 375 7.08 -12.86 -26.07
CA TYR A 375 6.65 -11.50 -25.88
C TYR A 375 5.48 -11.50 -24.91
N PHE A 376 5.51 -10.62 -23.90
CA PHE A 376 4.43 -10.45 -22.93
C PHE A 376 4.09 -8.97 -22.79
N LYS A 377 2.80 -8.66 -22.89
CA LYS A 377 2.26 -7.32 -22.67
C LYS A 377 1.10 -7.38 -21.69
N ALA A 378 1.20 -6.61 -20.62
CA ALA A 378 0.10 -6.39 -19.70
C ALA A 378 -0.69 -5.17 -20.16
N GLY A 379 -1.95 -5.36 -20.52
CA GLY A 379 -2.88 -4.27 -20.84
C GLY A 379 -3.83 -3.98 -19.68
N GLN A 380 -4.71 -3.00 -19.84
CA GLN A 380 -5.63 -2.62 -18.76
C GLN A 380 -6.65 -3.71 -18.41
N SER A 381 -7.20 -4.40 -19.41
CA SER A 381 -8.26 -5.40 -19.24
C SER A 381 -7.95 -6.76 -19.87
N LYS A 382 -6.83 -6.88 -20.57
CA LYS A 382 -6.33 -8.13 -21.16
C LYS A 382 -4.81 -8.11 -21.26
N TYR A 383 -4.21 -9.29 -21.34
CA TYR A 383 -2.81 -9.46 -21.72
C TYR A 383 -2.67 -9.94 -23.16
N GLU A 384 -1.48 -9.75 -23.72
CA GLU A 384 -1.05 -10.38 -24.97
C GLU A 384 0.21 -11.17 -24.68
N ILE A 385 0.23 -12.46 -25.04
CA ILE A 385 1.41 -13.31 -24.93
C ILE A 385 1.56 -14.12 -26.22
N ARG A 386 2.78 -14.24 -26.73
CA ARG A 386 3.10 -15.05 -27.92
C ARG A 386 4.54 -15.52 -27.86
N GLU A 387 4.85 -16.57 -28.60
CA GLU A 387 6.23 -16.97 -28.84
C GLU A 387 7.01 -15.84 -29.55
N ALA A 388 8.27 -15.69 -29.19
CA ALA A 388 9.21 -14.73 -29.75
C ALA A 388 10.50 -15.44 -30.18
N THR A 389 11.10 -14.95 -31.26
CA THR A 389 12.42 -15.42 -31.70
C THR A 389 13.52 -14.90 -30.79
N LEU A 390 14.65 -15.61 -30.73
CA LEU A 390 15.83 -15.15 -29.98
C LEU A 390 16.33 -13.81 -30.53
N GLU A 391 16.20 -13.58 -31.83
CA GLU A 391 16.52 -12.32 -32.51
C GLU A 391 15.65 -11.15 -32.00
N GLU A 392 14.34 -11.34 -31.85
CA GLU A 392 13.43 -10.32 -31.28
C GLU A 392 13.80 -9.98 -29.83
N VAL A 393 14.06 -11.00 -29.02
CA VAL A 393 14.48 -10.83 -27.62
C VAL A 393 15.79 -10.04 -27.58
N ASN A 394 16.79 -10.43 -28.38
CA ASN A 394 18.07 -9.73 -28.42
C ASN A 394 17.92 -8.28 -28.90
N ALA A 395 17.13 -8.03 -29.95
CA ALA A 395 16.87 -6.69 -30.45
C ALA A 395 16.18 -5.79 -29.41
N TRP A 396 15.23 -6.33 -28.63
CA TRP A 396 14.60 -5.63 -27.51
C TRP A 396 15.65 -5.21 -26.48
N TYR A 397 16.43 -6.17 -25.98
CA TYR A 397 17.44 -5.91 -24.96
C TYR A 397 18.58 -5.01 -25.46
N ASP A 398 18.94 -5.08 -26.75
CA ASP A 398 19.93 -4.18 -27.37
C ASP A 398 19.42 -2.74 -27.50
N LYS A 399 18.11 -2.54 -27.65
CA LYS A 399 17.48 -1.21 -27.66
C LYS A 399 17.44 -0.57 -26.27
N ILE A 400 17.22 -1.36 -25.22
CA ILE A 400 17.02 -0.84 -23.85
C ILE A 400 18.29 -0.82 -23.00
N ARG A 401 19.35 -1.52 -23.40
CA ARG A 401 20.65 -1.45 -22.73
C ARG A 401 21.38 -0.14 -23.08
N PRO A 402 22.26 0.37 -22.20
CA PRO A 402 23.16 1.48 -22.52
C PRO A 402 23.93 1.21 -23.82
N LEU A 403 24.17 2.24 -24.63
CA LEU A 403 24.89 2.10 -25.91
C LEU A 403 26.40 1.94 -25.71
N THR A 404 26.94 2.59 -24.70
CA THR A 404 28.38 2.64 -24.40
C THR A 404 28.70 1.87 -23.14
N GLU A 405 29.94 1.39 -23.05
CA GLU A 405 30.48 0.85 -21.81
C GLU A 405 30.45 1.92 -20.71
N GLN A 406 30.03 1.51 -19.51
CA GLN A 406 30.04 2.32 -18.31
C GLN A 406 31.26 1.94 -17.45
N ILE A 407 32.01 2.95 -17.02
CA ILE A 407 33.18 2.78 -16.15
C ILE A 407 32.77 3.26 -14.75
N PRO A 408 32.58 2.34 -13.78
CA PRO A 408 32.34 2.73 -12.40
C PRO A 408 33.47 3.61 -11.85
N PRO A 409 33.17 4.63 -11.04
CA PRO A 409 34.20 5.42 -10.36
C PRO A 409 35.09 4.50 -9.51
N LEU A 410 36.41 4.64 -9.63
CA LEU A 410 37.36 3.79 -8.93
C LEU A 410 38.58 4.59 -8.51
N ASN A 411 38.67 4.86 -7.21
CA ASN A 411 39.79 5.53 -6.59
C ASN A 411 40.60 4.55 -5.73
N LEU A 412 41.78 4.18 -6.23
CA LEU A 412 42.70 3.24 -5.58
C LEU A 412 43.71 3.92 -4.66
N SER A 413 43.67 5.25 -4.49
CA SER A 413 44.57 5.94 -3.54
C SER A 413 44.18 5.68 -2.07
N HIS A 414 43.02 5.09 -1.82
CA HIS A 414 42.60 4.65 -0.50
C HIS A 414 43.08 3.20 -0.27
N ASP A 415 44.29 3.06 0.28
CA ASP A 415 45.05 1.82 0.38
C ASP A 415 44.99 1.11 1.74
N SER A 416 44.22 1.66 2.68
CA SER A 416 44.14 1.21 4.08
C SER A 416 42.70 1.12 4.54
N ILE A 417 42.41 0.15 5.41
CA ILE A 417 41.12 0.07 6.11
C ILE A 417 40.97 1.32 6.98
N LYS A 418 39.81 1.96 6.93
CA LYS A 418 39.56 3.19 7.70
C LYS A 418 38.37 3.03 8.64
N PRO A 419 38.45 3.54 9.88
CA PRO A 419 37.27 3.66 10.72
C PRO A 419 36.28 4.64 10.07
N LEU A 420 34.98 4.45 10.28
CA LEU A 420 33.93 5.25 9.61
C LEU A 420 34.06 6.75 9.90
N GLU A 421 34.61 7.16 11.04
CA GLU A 421 34.90 8.57 11.37
C GLU A 421 35.90 9.26 10.43
N LYS A 422 36.72 8.48 9.70
CA LYS A 422 37.70 9.01 8.73
C LYS A 422 37.23 8.89 7.29
N ILE A 423 35.99 8.44 7.06
CA ILE A 423 35.39 8.31 5.72
C ILE A 423 34.37 9.44 5.56
N THR A 424 34.42 10.14 4.42
CA THR A 424 33.50 11.24 4.09
C THR A 424 32.65 10.88 2.88
N PHE A 425 31.57 11.63 2.65
CA PHE A 425 30.67 11.43 1.50
C PHE A 425 31.40 11.37 0.15
N LYS A 426 32.46 12.17 -0.02
CA LYS A 426 33.23 12.24 -1.27
C LYS A 426 34.08 11.01 -1.56
N MET A 427 34.26 10.13 -0.58
CA MET A 427 35.09 8.92 -0.70
C MET A 427 34.30 7.70 -1.19
N PHE A 428 33.08 7.91 -1.71
CA PHE A 428 32.25 6.86 -2.30
C PHE A 428 32.95 6.14 -3.47
N ASP A 429 33.83 6.83 -4.19
CA ASP A 429 34.66 6.27 -5.27
C ASP A 429 35.78 5.35 -4.78
N GLY A 430 36.06 5.30 -3.47
CA GLY A 430 37.02 4.40 -2.83
C GLY A 430 36.41 3.34 -1.91
N PHE A 431 35.21 3.59 -1.37
CA PHE A 431 34.56 2.71 -0.37
C PHE A 431 33.11 2.30 -0.72
N GLY A 432 32.55 2.84 -1.80
CA GLY A 432 31.16 2.70 -2.24
C GLY A 432 30.18 3.59 -1.48
N ALA A 433 29.04 3.93 -2.09
CA ALA A 433 28.09 4.87 -1.49
C ALA A 433 27.48 4.35 -0.18
N LYS A 434 27.28 3.04 -0.02
CA LYS A 434 26.74 2.49 1.24
C LYS A 434 27.65 2.82 2.42
N THR A 435 28.94 2.53 2.30
CA THR A 435 29.94 2.88 3.32
C THR A 435 30.03 4.39 3.51
N ALA A 436 30.08 5.16 2.43
CA ALA A 436 30.22 6.62 2.50
C ALA A 436 28.98 7.29 3.13
N ASN A 437 27.76 6.85 2.81
CA ASN A 437 26.51 7.35 3.38
C ASN A 437 26.45 7.05 4.88
N VAL A 438 26.71 5.81 5.30
CA VAL A 438 26.73 5.44 6.73
C VAL A 438 27.78 6.25 7.48
N ALA A 439 29.01 6.35 6.95
CA ALA A 439 30.05 7.18 7.55
C ALA A 439 29.64 8.65 7.68
N THR A 440 29.01 9.20 6.64
CA THR A 440 28.57 10.60 6.61
C THR A 440 27.45 10.86 7.61
N MET A 441 26.48 9.95 7.76
CA MET A 441 25.40 10.10 8.75
C MET A 441 25.91 10.21 10.19
N ARG A 442 27.10 9.64 10.50
CA ARG A 442 27.73 9.81 11.83
C ARG A 442 28.08 11.26 12.16
N THR A 443 28.13 12.13 11.15
CA THR A 443 28.40 13.57 11.31
C THR A 443 27.14 14.42 11.48
N PHE A 444 25.94 13.83 11.42
CA PHE A 444 24.67 14.56 11.43
C PHE A 444 24.23 15.01 12.83
N GLY A 445 25.01 14.69 13.87
CA GLY A 445 24.73 15.13 15.25
C GLY A 445 23.72 14.26 15.99
N PHE A 446 23.49 13.03 15.53
CA PHE A 446 22.66 12.06 16.25
C PHE A 446 23.33 11.56 17.53
N ALA A 447 22.53 10.96 18.42
CA ALA A 447 23.03 10.37 19.65
C ALA A 447 24.05 9.25 19.36
N GLU A 448 24.98 9.04 20.30
CA GLU A 448 25.92 7.93 20.19
C GLU A 448 25.17 6.59 20.12
N GLY A 449 25.54 5.73 19.18
CA GLY A 449 24.86 4.45 18.91
C GLY A 449 23.78 4.50 17.84
N THR A 450 23.25 5.68 17.47
CA THR A 450 22.19 5.78 16.42
C THR A 450 22.66 5.32 15.05
N ILE A 451 23.90 5.66 14.67
CA ILE A 451 24.51 5.18 13.42
C ILE A 451 25.59 4.17 13.79
N PRO A 452 25.61 2.97 13.18
CA PRO A 452 26.59 1.96 13.51
C PRO A 452 28.01 2.49 13.30
N ASN A 453 28.87 2.25 14.29
CA ASN A 453 30.30 2.50 14.15
C ASN A 453 31.00 1.26 13.58
N GLY A 454 32.15 1.45 12.96
CA GLY A 454 32.89 0.36 12.33
C GLY A 454 33.95 0.86 11.36
N PHE A 455 34.14 0.12 10.28
CA PHE A 455 35.21 0.32 9.33
C PHE A 455 34.74 0.14 7.88
N GLY A 456 35.40 0.84 6.97
CA GLY A 456 35.33 0.60 5.54
C GLY A 456 36.59 -0.11 5.05
N VAL A 457 36.41 -1.20 4.31
CA VAL A 457 37.47 -1.84 3.50
C VAL A 457 37.37 -1.28 2.08
N PRO A 458 38.42 -0.58 1.58
CA PRO A 458 38.35 0.12 0.31
C PRO A 458 38.48 -0.81 -0.91
N PHE A 459 38.12 -0.31 -2.09
CA PHE A 459 38.23 -1.02 -3.37
C PHE A 459 39.66 -1.46 -3.69
N TYR A 460 40.67 -0.76 -3.16
CA TYR A 460 42.07 -1.16 -3.27
C TYR A 460 42.31 -2.61 -2.81
N PHE A 461 41.70 -3.03 -1.69
CA PHE A 461 41.86 -4.39 -1.18
C PHE A 461 41.27 -5.43 -2.13
N TYR A 462 40.10 -5.15 -2.70
CA TYR A 462 39.48 -6.02 -3.70
C TYR A 462 40.38 -6.16 -4.94
N GLN A 463 40.82 -5.03 -5.50
CA GLN A 463 41.65 -5.00 -6.69
C GLN A 463 42.98 -5.74 -6.49
N GLU A 464 43.67 -5.51 -5.39
CA GLU A 464 44.93 -6.20 -5.08
C GLU A 464 44.73 -7.68 -4.78
N PHE A 465 43.63 -8.08 -4.14
CA PHE A 465 43.31 -9.48 -3.89
C PHE A 465 43.04 -10.23 -5.20
N MET A 466 42.29 -9.60 -6.11
CA MET A 466 41.98 -10.15 -7.43
C MET A 466 43.24 -10.26 -8.31
N LYS A 467 44.15 -9.27 -8.26
CA LYS A 467 45.46 -9.32 -8.94
C LYS A 467 46.38 -10.38 -8.36
N TYR A 468 46.54 -10.44 -7.03
CA TYR A 468 47.42 -11.39 -6.34
C TYR A 468 47.12 -12.85 -6.70
N ASN A 469 45.83 -13.17 -6.92
CA ASN A 469 45.37 -14.51 -7.28
C ASN A 469 45.19 -14.73 -8.79
N ASN A 470 45.62 -13.78 -9.64
CA ASN A 470 45.45 -13.80 -11.10
C ASN A 470 43.99 -13.99 -11.56
N PHE A 471 43.01 -13.52 -10.79
CA PHE A 471 41.60 -13.69 -11.13
C PHE A 471 41.20 -12.85 -12.33
N PHE A 472 41.78 -11.65 -12.52
CA PHE A 472 41.46 -10.83 -13.69
C PHE A 472 41.87 -11.49 -15.02
N ASP A 473 42.98 -12.22 -15.07
CA ASP A 473 43.37 -12.97 -16.26
C ASP A 473 42.42 -14.15 -16.52
N LYS A 474 42.03 -14.87 -15.47
CA LYS A 474 41.01 -15.93 -15.57
C LYS A 474 39.68 -15.38 -16.08
N ILE A 475 39.21 -14.27 -15.54
CA ILE A 475 38.00 -13.57 -15.98
C ILE A 475 38.13 -13.14 -17.44
N LYS A 476 39.27 -12.59 -17.85
CA LYS A 476 39.52 -12.18 -19.24
C LYS A 476 39.44 -13.34 -20.23
N VAL A 477 39.90 -14.53 -19.84
CA VAL A 477 39.73 -15.76 -20.64
C VAL A 477 38.27 -16.19 -20.65
N MET A 478 37.62 -16.22 -19.48
CA MET A 478 36.21 -16.60 -19.32
C MET A 478 35.27 -15.73 -20.17
N LEU A 479 35.45 -14.41 -20.18
CA LEU A 479 34.63 -13.47 -20.94
C LEU A 479 34.83 -13.55 -22.46
N LYS A 480 35.92 -14.18 -22.93
CA LYS A 480 36.19 -14.40 -24.37
C LYS A 480 35.73 -15.76 -24.86
N ASP A 481 35.31 -16.63 -23.96
CA ASP A 481 34.88 -17.97 -24.28
C ASP A 481 33.51 -17.93 -25.00
N PRO A 482 33.42 -18.42 -26.26
CA PRO A 482 32.15 -18.47 -26.99
C PRO A 482 31.03 -19.19 -26.26
N ASP A 483 31.35 -20.23 -25.48
CA ASP A 483 30.35 -20.98 -24.73
C ASP A 483 29.85 -20.18 -23.53
N PHE A 484 30.72 -19.41 -22.86
CA PHE A 484 30.30 -18.50 -21.79
C PHE A 484 29.38 -17.40 -22.31
N ILE A 485 29.70 -16.86 -23.50
CA ILE A 485 28.93 -15.78 -24.14
C ILE A 485 27.57 -16.29 -24.63
N SER A 486 27.50 -17.48 -25.22
CA SER A 486 26.28 -17.97 -25.88
C SER A 486 25.40 -18.88 -25.01
N ASN A 487 25.96 -19.56 -24.00
CA ASN A 487 25.24 -20.57 -23.22
C ASN A 487 25.09 -20.13 -21.75
N ARG A 488 23.84 -19.85 -21.35
CA ARG A 488 23.47 -19.45 -19.99
C ARG A 488 23.90 -20.46 -18.93
N THR A 489 23.66 -21.75 -19.16
CA THR A 489 23.98 -22.81 -18.19
C THR A 489 25.48 -22.93 -17.97
N VAL A 490 26.28 -22.83 -19.04
CA VAL A 490 27.75 -22.80 -18.95
C VAL A 490 28.20 -21.56 -18.19
N ARG A 491 27.63 -20.40 -18.49
CA ARG A 491 27.94 -19.13 -17.82
C ARG A 491 27.70 -19.20 -16.31
N GLU A 492 26.54 -19.68 -15.90
CA GLU A 492 26.16 -19.86 -14.50
C GLU A 492 27.13 -20.80 -13.77
N ALA A 493 27.45 -21.95 -14.36
CA ALA A 493 28.41 -22.90 -13.80
C ALA A 493 29.82 -22.30 -13.65
N LYS A 494 30.31 -21.58 -14.66
CA LYS A 494 31.63 -20.93 -14.62
C LYS A 494 31.71 -19.80 -13.59
N LEU A 495 30.64 -19.02 -13.42
CA LEU A 495 30.56 -18.00 -12.37
C LEU A 495 30.53 -18.63 -10.97
N ALA A 496 29.80 -19.73 -10.78
CA ALA A 496 29.81 -20.48 -9.53
C ALA A 496 31.21 -21.05 -9.22
N GLU A 497 31.92 -21.55 -10.23
CA GLU A 497 33.31 -22.00 -10.09
C GLU A 497 34.23 -20.84 -9.67
N LEU A 498 34.16 -19.70 -10.36
CA LEU A 498 34.93 -18.49 -10.02
C LEU A 498 34.69 -18.05 -8.57
N GLN A 499 33.43 -18.05 -8.12
CA GLN A 499 33.11 -17.73 -6.72
C GLN A 499 33.75 -18.71 -5.74
N SER A 500 33.71 -20.02 -6.03
CA SER A 500 34.36 -21.04 -5.20
C SER A 500 35.86 -20.79 -5.09
N GLN A 501 36.51 -20.50 -6.22
CA GLN A 501 37.93 -20.17 -6.26
C GLN A 501 38.25 -18.90 -5.45
N ILE A 502 37.45 -17.83 -5.58
CA ILE A 502 37.58 -16.60 -4.79
C ILE A 502 37.46 -16.89 -3.29
N LYS A 503 36.49 -17.71 -2.86
CA LYS A 503 36.31 -18.08 -1.46
C LYS A 503 37.51 -18.86 -0.91
N SER A 504 38.11 -19.75 -1.71
CA SER A 504 39.28 -20.56 -1.31
C SER A 504 40.63 -19.85 -1.41
N ALA A 505 40.73 -18.74 -2.15
CA ALA A 505 42.00 -18.08 -2.45
C ALA A 505 42.72 -17.50 -1.22
N GLY A 506 44.04 -17.38 -1.34
CA GLY A 506 44.89 -16.75 -0.33
C GLY A 506 44.82 -15.21 -0.41
N MET A 507 45.15 -14.56 0.70
CA MET A 507 45.33 -13.11 0.77
C MET A 507 46.80 -12.78 1.07
N PRO A 508 47.34 -11.66 0.53
CA PRO A 508 48.63 -11.14 0.97
C PRO A 508 48.68 -10.94 2.49
N VAL A 509 49.86 -11.18 3.09
CA VAL A 509 50.06 -11.06 4.54
C VAL A 509 49.64 -9.69 5.06
N TRP A 510 50.01 -8.61 4.37
CA TRP A 510 49.64 -7.24 4.76
C TRP A 510 48.12 -7.02 4.83
N MET A 511 47.31 -7.71 4.02
CA MET A 511 45.85 -7.64 4.10
C MET A 511 45.34 -8.39 5.31
N LEU A 512 45.92 -9.57 5.60
CA LEU A 512 45.55 -10.36 6.78
C LEU A 512 45.87 -9.58 8.06
N ASP A 513 47.01 -8.90 8.10
CA ASP A 513 47.42 -8.07 9.24
C ASP A 513 46.43 -6.91 9.46
N GLN A 514 46.11 -6.12 8.43
CA GLN A 514 45.12 -5.02 8.56
C GLN A 514 43.70 -5.52 8.89
N LEU A 515 43.30 -6.66 8.31
CA LEU A 515 42.01 -7.28 8.65
C LEU A 515 41.99 -7.80 10.09
N SER A 516 43.11 -8.31 10.59
CA SER A 516 43.28 -8.72 12.00
C SER A 516 43.21 -7.52 12.93
N GLU A 517 43.89 -6.41 12.59
CA GLU A 517 43.80 -5.16 13.34
C GLU A 517 42.35 -4.65 13.42
N MET A 518 41.65 -4.63 12.29
CA MET A 518 40.22 -4.28 12.25
C MET A 518 39.38 -5.24 13.08
N GLN A 519 39.56 -6.56 12.91
CA GLN A 519 38.81 -7.58 13.66
C GLN A 519 39.00 -7.45 15.18
N ASN A 520 40.24 -7.23 15.63
CA ASN A 520 40.60 -7.09 17.03
C ASN A 520 40.17 -5.75 17.65
N SER A 521 39.82 -4.76 16.83
CA SER A 521 39.31 -3.46 17.31
C SER A 521 37.82 -3.49 17.69
N PHE A 522 37.07 -4.51 17.25
CA PHE A 522 35.69 -4.69 17.67
C PHE A 522 35.62 -5.24 19.11
N PRO A 523 34.53 -4.98 19.85
CA PRO A 523 34.36 -5.50 21.21
C PRO A 523 34.52 -7.02 21.28
N ALA A 524 35.17 -7.51 22.33
CA ALA A 524 35.37 -8.93 22.55
C ALA A 524 34.01 -9.66 22.61
N GLY A 525 33.87 -10.73 21.81
CA GLY A 525 32.63 -11.49 21.72
C GLY A 525 31.56 -10.90 20.79
N ALA A 526 31.84 -9.83 20.04
CA ALA A 526 30.93 -9.32 19.02
C ALA A 526 31.10 -10.08 17.69
N SER A 527 30.00 -10.45 17.05
CA SER A 527 29.98 -10.85 15.64
C SER A 527 30.06 -9.59 14.75
N VAL A 528 30.65 -9.72 13.55
CA VAL A 528 30.89 -8.57 12.65
C VAL A 528 30.05 -8.71 11.39
N ARG A 529 29.15 -7.77 11.15
CA ARG A 529 28.37 -7.70 9.91
C ARG A 529 29.23 -7.04 8.82
N CYS A 530 29.46 -7.78 7.74
CA CYS A 530 30.18 -7.34 6.54
C CYS A 530 29.18 -7.12 5.40
N ARG A 531 28.86 -5.85 5.08
CA ARG A 531 27.93 -5.45 4.03
C ARG A 531 28.68 -5.08 2.75
N SER A 532 28.17 -5.54 1.60
CA SER A 532 28.67 -5.16 0.28
C SER A 532 28.43 -3.67 0.00
N SER A 533 29.44 -3.00 -0.55
CA SER A 533 29.37 -1.58 -0.93
C SER A 533 30.12 -1.40 -2.25
N THR A 534 29.46 -1.66 -3.38
CA THR A 534 30.10 -1.63 -4.71
C THR A 534 30.18 -0.21 -5.28
N ASN A 535 31.08 0.02 -6.24
CA ASN A 535 31.18 1.30 -6.95
C ASN A 535 30.19 1.45 -8.12
N ASN A 536 29.44 0.41 -8.45
CA ASN A 536 28.51 0.44 -9.58
C ASN A 536 27.04 0.56 -9.16
N GLU A 537 26.74 0.44 -7.86
CA GLU A 537 25.40 0.66 -7.27
C GLU A 537 24.83 2.06 -7.55
N ASP A 538 25.69 3.05 -7.83
CA ASP A 538 25.33 4.46 -8.00
C ASP A 538 25.36 4.93 -9.47
N LEU A 539 25.58 4.02 -10.42
CA LEU A 539 25.58 4.39 -11.84
C LEU A 539 24.15 4.74 -12.29
N PRO A 540 23.96 5.82 -13.07
CA PRO A 540 22.66 6.17 -13.61
C PRO A 540 22.02 4.99 -14.37
N GLY A 541 20.78 4.66 -14.01
CA GLY A 541 20.04 3.55 -14.63
C GLY A 541 20.48 2.15 -14.18
N PHE A 542 21.32 2.02 -13.14
CA PHE A 542 21.68 0.74 -12.54
C PHE A 542 21.18 0.64 -11.09
N SER A 543 20.56 -0.47 -10.72
CA SER A 543 20.17 -0.76 -9.33
C SER A 543 20.87 -2.02 -8.84
N GLY A 544 21.63 -1.89 -7.73
CA GLY A 544 22.29 -3.03 -7.09
C GLY A 544 21.42 -3.80 -6.10
N ALA A 545 20.14 -3.47 -5.96
CA ALA A 545 19.25 -4.06 -4.96
C ALA A 545 19.13 -5.59 -5.15
N GLY A 546 19.49 -6.35 -4.12
CA GLY A 546 19.42 -7.82 -4.14
C GLY A 546 20.52 -8.50 -4.98
N LEU A 547 21.45 -7.78 -5.60
CA LEU A 547 22.49 -8.40 -6.44
C LEU A 547 23.62 -9.03 -5.62
N TYR A 548 24.03 -8.38 -4.54
CA TYR A 548 25.21 -8.73 -3.75
C TYR A 548 24.85 -9.26 -2.36
N ASP A 549 25.75 -10.02 -1.76
CA ASP A 549 25.51 -10.66 -0.48
C ASP A 549 26.18 -9.89 0.67
N SER A 550 25.47 -9.74 1.78
CA SER A 550 26.02 -9.33 3.07
C SER A 550 26.13 -10.56 3.97
N LYS A 551 27.19 -10.64 4.78
CA LYS A 551 27.48 -11.80 5.64
C LYS A 551 27.85 -11.36 7.05
N THR A 552 27.42 -12.13 8.04
CA THR A 552 27.88 -11.97 9.42
C THR A 552 29.05 -12.91 9.66
N HIS A 553 30.15 -12.38 10.20
CA HIS A 553 31.28 -13.15 10.69
C HIS A 553 31.06 -13.49 12.16
N HIS A 554 30.87 -14.78 12.47
CA HIS A 554 30.64 -15.22 13.84
C HIS A 554 31.97 -15.50 14.56
N ILE A 555 31.95 -15.38 15.88
CA ILE A 555 33.14 -15.44 16.77
C ILE A 555 34.00 -16.70 16.51
N ASN A 556 33.35 -17.83 16.23
CA ASN A 556 34.01 -19.13 16.08
C ASN A 556 34.48 -19.41 14.63
N GLU A 557 34.39 -18.45 13.72
CA GLU A 557 34.75 -18.63 12.31
C GLU A 557 36.22 -18.33 11.99
N GLY A 558 37.01 -17.93 12.99
CA GLY A 558 38.43 -17.67 12.86
C GLY A 558 38.73 -16.29 12.30
N HIS A 559 39.57 -16.21 11.26
CA HIS A 559 40.00 -14.95 10.69
C HIS A 559 38.93 -14.37 9.75
N ILE A 560 38.63 -13.06 9.88
CA ILE A 560 37.54 -12.37 9.14
C ILE A 560 37.69 -12.38 7.62
N SER A 561 38.90 -12.62 7.12
CA SER A 561 39.18 -12.80 5.68
C SER A 561 38.28 -13.86 5.02
N LYS A 562 37.84 -14.89 5.75
CA LYS A 562 36.83 -15.85 5.28
C LYS A 562 35.58 -15.13 4.79
N THR A 563 35.03 -14.25 5.61
CA THR A 563 33.79 -13.52 5.34
C THR A 563 33.99 -12.42 4.30
N ILE A 564 35.13 -11.72 4.32
CA ILE A 564 35.47 -10.73 3.27
C ILE A 564 35.51 -11.39 1.89
N LYS A 565 36.12 -12.58 1.75
CA LYS A 565 36.13 -13.32 0.48
C LYS A 565 34.74 -13.78 0.04
N GLN A 566 33.85 -14.12 0.98
CA GLN A 566 32.44 -14.40 0.65
C GLN A 566 31.74 -13.17 0.05
N VAL A 567 31.92 -11.99 0.66
CA VAL A 567 31.38 -10.73 0.13
C VAL A 567 31.98 -10.41 -1.24
N TYR A 568 33.30 -10.53 -1.41
CA TYR A 568 33.98 -10.34 -2.70
C TYR A 568 33.47 -11.27 -3.80
N SER A 569 33.22 -12.53 -3.47
CA SER A 569 32.68 -13.49 -4.42
C SER A 569 31.29 -13.11 -4.92
N SER A 570 30.49 -12.41 -4.09
CA SER A 570 29.12 -12.03 -4.47
C SER A 570 29.06 -11.00 -5.60
N LEU A 571 30.16 -10.28 -5.88
CA LEU A 571 30.25 -9.47 -7.09
C LEU A 571 30.03 -10.35 -8.33
N TRP A 572 30.46 -11.61 -8.30
CA TRP A 572 30.34 -12.59 -9.38
C TRP A 572 29.14 -13.53 -9.23
N ASN A 573 28.13 -13.15 -8.43
CA ASN A 573 26.82 -13.80 -8.48
C ASN A 573 26.29 -13.78 -9.91
N PHE A 574 25.65 -14.87 -10.36
CA PHE A 574 25.09 -14.97 -11.71
C PHE A 574 24.21 -13.76 -12.04
N ARG A 575 23.27 -13.44 -11.15
CA ARG A 575 22.41 -12.23 -11.25
C ARG A 575 23.19 -10.91 -11.32
N ALA A 576 24.24 -10.77 -10.52
CA ALA A 576 25.04 -9.55 -10.48
C ALA A 576 25.87 -9.39 -11.75
N PHE A 577 26.38 -10.50 -12.29
CA PHE A 577 27.05 -10.52 -13.58
C PHE A 577 26.11 -10.14 -14.72
N GLU A 578 24.94 -10.79 -14.82
CA GLU A 578 23.96 -10.53 -15.87
C GLU A 578 23.51 -9.06 -15.90
N GLU A 579 23.24 -8.47 -14.73
CA GLU A 579 22.85 -7.06 -14.66
C GLU A 579 23.97 -6.11 -15.10
N ARG A 580 25.22 -6.40 -14.70
CA ARG A 580 26.37 -5.59 -15.13
C ARG A 580 26.64 -5.74 -16.63
N ASP A 581 26.57 -6.95 -17.17
CA ASP A 581 26.78 -7.20 -18.60
C ASP A 581 25.69 -6.53 -19.44
N PHE A 582 24.42 -6.66 -19.01
CA PHE A 582 23.30 -5.95 -19.60
C PHE A 582 23.55 -4.44 -19.60
N SER A 583 23.92 -3.88 -18.45
CA SER A 583 24.16 -2.44 -18.28
C SER A 583 25.49 -1.96 -18.87
N ARG A 584 26.23 -2.84 -19.55
CA ARG A 584 27.57 -2.59 -20.11
C ARG A 584 28.56 -2.03 -19.09
N ILE A 585 28.47 -2.46 -17.84
CA ILE A 585 29.39 -2.04 -16.78
C ILE A 585 30.69 -2.83 -16.93
N ASN A 586 31.80 -2.11 -17.04
CA ASN A 586 33.11 -2.74 -17.15
C ASN A 586 33.42 -3.59 -15.91
N HIS A 587 33.56 -4.91 -16.12
CA HIS A 587 33.75 -5.88 -15.04
C HIS A 587 35.11 -5.78 -14.33
N PHE A 588 36.10 -5.14 -14.92
CA PHE A 588 37.45 -4.98 -14.34
C PHE A 588 37.54 -3.73 -13.43
N TYR A 589 36.70 -2.72 -13.69
CA TYR A 589 36.57 -1.53 -12.83
C TYR A 589 35.54 -1.74 -11.72
N ALA A 590 34.53 -2.57 -11.93
CA ALA A 590 33.59 -2.98 -10.90
C ALA A 590 34.35 -3.58 -9.70
N SER A 591 34.21 -2.95 -8.54
CA SER A 591 34.99 -3.27 -7.34
C SER A 591 34.09 -3.35 -6.12
N MET A 592 34.42 -4.27 -5.21
CA MET A 592 33.67 -4.50 -3.98
C MET A 592 34.37 -3.85 -2.78
N GLY A 593 33.77 -2.82 -2.22
CA GLY A 593 34.08 -2.32 -0.88
C GLY A 593 33.29 -3.09 0.15
N VAL A 594 33.74 -3.06 1.41
CA VAL A 594 33.02 -3.74 2.51
C VAL A 594 32.84 -2.80 3.68
N LEU A 595 31.60 -2.61 4.08
CA LEU A 595 31.24 -1.93 5.33
C LEU A 595 31.20 -3.00 6.44
N CYS A 596 32.09 -2.87 7.41
CA CYS A 596 32.19 -3.77 8.56
C CYS A 596 31.74 -3.03 9.82
N HIS A 597 30.70 -3.51 10.48
CA HIS A 597 30.22 -2.97 11.76
C HIS A 597 29.80 -4.11 12.69
N PRO A 598 29.67 -3.90 14.01
CA PRO A 598 29.10 -4.90 14.90
C PRO A 598 27.77 -5.40 14.35
N ASN A 599 27.59 -6.72 14.36
CA ASN A 599 26.27 -7.28 14.13
C ASN A 599 25.43 -6.98 15.36
N PHE A 600 24.16 -6.75 15.13
CA PHE A 600 23.21 -6.48 16.18
C PHE A 600 22.11 -7.50 15.97
N ASP A 601 21.96 -8.37 16.93
CA ASP A 601 20.91 -9.38 16.99
C ASP A 601 19.84 -8.90 18.00
N ASP A 602 18.70 -9.58 18.06
CA ASP A 602 17.62 -9.30 19.02
C ASP A 602 16.98 -7.91 18.86
N GLU A 603 16.75 -7.48 17.61
CA GLU A 603 16.00 -6.24 17.32
C GLU A 603 14.57 -6.37 17.88
N LYS A 604 14.08 -5.38 18.65
CA LYS A 604 12.67 -5.35 19.10
C LYS A 604 11.74 -5.02 17.95
N VAL A 605 12.17 -4.08 17.11
CA VAL A 605 11.46 -3.64 15.91
C VAL A 605 12.48 -3.45 14.81
N ASN A 606 12.22 -3.98 13.64
CA ASN A 606 12.94 -3.65 12.41
C ASN A 606 12.08 -2.69 11.57
N GLY A 607 12.68 -1.85 10.75
CA GLY A 607 11.96 -0.81 9.98
C GLY A 607 12.57 -0.40 8.65
N VAL A 608 11.72 0.04 7.72
CA VAL A 608 12.10 0.84 6.53
C VAL A 608 11.29 2.13 6.55
N GLY A 609 11.94 3.26 6.24
CA GLY A 609 11.29 4.56 6.15
C GLY A 609 11.63 5.26 4.83
N VAL A 610 10.68 6.01 4.29
CA VAL A 610 10.86 6.88 3.13
C VAL A 610 10.54 8.31 3.55
N SER A 611 11.42 9.24 3.24
CA SER A 611 11.24 10.65 3.59
C SER A 611 10.19 11.38 2.74
N ALA A 612 9.26 10.65 2.13
CA ALA A 612 8.11 11.11 1.37
C ALA A 612 7.03 10.03 1.44
N ASP A 613 5.81 10.37 1.03
CA ASP A 613 4.77 9.38 0.77
C ASP A 613 4.74 9.06 -0.74
N PRO A 614 5.17 7.85 -1.13
CA PRO A 614 5.15 7.44 -2.53
C PRO A 614 3.81 6.81 -2.96
N PHE A 615 2.82 6.66 -2.07
CA PHE A 615 1.67 5.76 -2.30
C PHE A 615 0.30 6.42 -2.12
N TYR A 616 0.12 7.25 -1.10
CA TYR A 616 -1.20 7.76 -0.70
C TYR A 616 -1.48 9.20 -1.12
N ASP A 617 -0.54 9.83 -1.84
CA ASP A 617 -0.62 11.24 -2.25
C ASP A 617 -0.96 12.14 -1.06
N THR A 618 -0.25 11.94 0.05
CA THR A 618 -0.33 12.77 1.27
C THR A 618 0.90 13.68 1.36
N PRO A 619 0.86 14.90 0.80
CA PRO A 619 1.99 15.82 0.88
C PRO A 619 2.41 16.09 2.32
N GLY A 620 3.72 16.09 2.55
CA GLY A 620 4.28 16.44 3.87
C GLY A 620 4.21 15.30 4.90
N THR A 621 4.12 14.05 4.47
CA THR A 621 4.26 12.86 5.32
C THR A 621 5.51 12.06 4.93
N PHE A 622 6.00 11.28 5.89
CA PHE A 622 6.97 10.22 5.71
C PHE A 622 6.26 8.89 5.77
N TYR A 623 6.63 7.97 4.91
CA TYR A 623 6.12 6.61 4.92
C TYR A 623 7.02 5.72 5.77
N LEU A 624 6.45 5.00 6.73
CA LEU A 624 7.17 4.03 7.56
C LEU A 624 6.53 2.65 7.44
N ASN A 625 7.37 1.63 7.40
CA ASN A 625 6.95 0.24 7.50
C ASN A 625 7.83 -0.49 8.52
N SER A 626 7.23 -1.10 9.54
CA SER A 626 7.90 -1.68 10.70
C SER A 626 7.39 -3.10 10.98
N GLN A 627 8.23 -3.94 11.59
CA GLN A 627 7.84 -5.27 12.01
C GLN A 627 8.50 -5.68 13.33
N LEU A 628 7.81 -6.48 14.14
CA LEU A 628 8.32 -6.99 15.40
C LEU A 628 9.51 -7.93 15.17
N GLY A 629 10.55 -7.81 15.98
CA GLY A 629 11.68 -8.72 15.92
C GLY A 629 12.55 -8.51 14.68
N GLU A 630 13.10 -9.62 14.20
CA GLU A 630 13.86 -9.71 12.95
C GLU A 630 12.98 -10.16 11.76
N GLU A 631 11.65 -10.18 11.94
CA GLU A 631 10.72 -10.56 10.89
C GLU A 631 10.86 -9.62 9.68
N LEU A 632 10.69 -10.21 8.50
CA LEU A 632 10.92 -9.51 7.26
C LEU A 632 9.79 -8.52 6.97
N ILE A 633 10.15 -7.25 6.83
CA ILE A 633 9.22 -6.15 6.54
C ILE A 633 8.91 -6.07 5.06
N THR A 634 9.95 -6.17 4.23
CA THR A 634 9.83 -6.03 2.78
C THR A 634 9.25 -7.28 2.10
N ASN A 635 9.21 -8.38 2.84
CA ASN A 635 8.71 -9.66 2.38
C ASN A 635 8.17 -10.47 3.57
N PRO A 636 7.04 -10.04 4.12
CA PRO A 636 6.43 -10.75 5.21
C PRO A 636 5.79 -12.03 4.63
N GLY A 637 5.82 -13.14 5.38
CA GLY A 637 5.23 -14.40 4.93
C GLY A 637 3.70 -14.30 4.90
N SER A 638 3.04 -14.87 5.91
CA SER A 638 1.63 -14.61 6.19
C SER A 638 1.42 -13.42 7.12
N THR A 639 2.49 -12.70 7.46
CA THR A 639 2.46 -11.58 8.40
C THR A 639 2.25 -10.27 7.65
N LEU A 640 1.77 -9.24 8.33
CA LEU A 640 1.63 -7.91 7.78
C LEU A 640 2.47 -6.94 8.63
N PRO A 641 3.39 -6.19 8.01
CA PRO A 641 4.15 -5.17 8.71
C PRO A 641 3.25 -3.98 9.05
N GLU A 642 3.55 -3.34 10.18
CA GLU A 642 2.95 -2.07 10.57
C GLU A 642 3.28 -1.01 9.51
N GLU A 643 2.28 -0.22 9.12
CA GLU A 643 2.44 0.86 8.16
C GLU A 643 1.92 2.17 8.75
N VAL A 644 2.77 3.19 8.77
CA VAL A 644 2.48 4.49 9.38
C VAL A 644 2.86 5.63 8.43
N LEU A 645 1.94 6.55 8.22
CA LEU A 645 2.18 7.85 7.60
C LEU A 645 2.49 8.87 8.69
N LEU A 646 3.76 9.21 8.84
CA LEU A 646 4.26 10.10 9.86
C LEU A 646 4.29 11.54 9.33
N LYS A 647 3.57 12.48 9.95
CA LYS A 647 3.57 13.86 9.48
C LYS A 647 4.96 14.49 9.66
N ARG A 648 5.49 15.11 8.60
CA ARG A 648 6.83 15.72 8.58
C ARG A 648 6.92 16.91 9.55
N ASN A 649 5.88 17.75 9.55
CA ASN A 649 5.75 18.92 10.41
C ASN A 649 4.56 18.71 11.38
N PRO A 650 4.79 18.04 12.52
CA PRO A 650 3.74 17.72 13.48
C PRO A 650 3.35 18.94 14.33
N ILE A 651 2.09 19.00 14.76
CA ILE A 651 1.62 19.89 15.83
C ILE A 651 1.86 19.24 17.20
N THR A 652 1.65 17.92 17.29
CA THR A 652 1.96 17.10 18.48
C THR A 652 2.79 15.88 18.08
N ASN A 653 3.49 15.26 19.02
CA ASN A 653 4.31 14.05 18.75
C ASN A 653 3.48 12.87 18.21
N THR A 654 2.16 12.88 18.39
CA THR A 654 1.19 11.90 17.90
C THR A 654 0.61 12.20 16.51
N ASP A 655 1.10 13.23 15.79
CA ASP A 655 0.67 13.52 14.42
C ASP A 655 1.22 12.47 13.44
N TYR A 656 0.53 11.33 13.36
CA TYR A 656 0.71 10.28 12.38
C TYR A 656 -0.63 9.61 12.07
N SER A 657 -0.71 8.91 10.94
CA SER A 657 -1.82 8.02 10.59
C SER A 657 -1.32 6.60 10.51
N VAL A 658 -1.87 5.70 11.32
CA VAL A 658 -1.60 4.27 11.20
C VAL A 658 -2.47 3.74 10.06
N VAL A 659 -1.83 3.29 9.00
CA VAL A 659 -2.51 2.65 7.87
C VAL A 659 -2.81 1.19 8.21
N GLN A 660 -1.87 0.53 8.88
CA GLN A 660 -1.94 -0.89 9.25
C GLN A 660 -1.11 -1.15 10.50
N TYR A 661 -1.60 -1.98 11.42
CA TYR A 661 -0.79 -2.49 12.54
C TYR A 661 -0.03 -3.75 12.16
N SER A 662 0.99 -4.11 12.94
CA SER A 662 1.69 -5.38 12.76
C SER A 662 0.79 -6.55 13.09
N SER A 663 0.65 -7.53 12.19
CA SER A 663 -0.18 -8.72 12.44
C SER A 663 0.41 -9.73 13.43
N ILE A 664 1.61 -9.47 13.97
CA ILE A 664 2.30 -10.35 14.94
C ILE A 664 2.41 -9.71 16.32
N PHE A 665 1.90 -8.49 16.49
CA PHE A 665 1.87 -7.79 17.76
C PHE A 665 0.42 -7.60 18.19
N ASN A 666 0.05 -8.18 19.34
CA ASN A 666 -1.33 -8.23 19.80
C ASN A 666 -1.80 -6.88 20.37
N GLY A 667 -2.97 -6.44 19.89
CA GLY A 667 -3.65 -5.22 20.29
C GLY A 667 -3.29 -4.07 19.34
N ASP A 668 -4.26 -3.20 19.03
CA ASP A 668 -4.15 -1.98 18.20
C ASP A 668 -3.09 -0.97 18.74
N THR A 669 -1.87 -1.43 18.92
CA THR A 669 -0.74 -0.74 19.55
C THR A 669 0.43 -0.77 18.60
N LEU A 670 1.08 0.39 18.49
CA LEU A 670 2.23 0.53 17.63
C LEU A 670 3.44 -0.21 18.22
N LEU A 671 4.27 -0.71 17.32
CA LEU A 671 5.54 -1.35 17.64
C LEU A 671 6.53 -0.38 18.28
N MET A 672 6.44 0.91 17.94
CA MET A 672 7.28 1.97 18.47
C MET A 672 6.48 2.90 19.40
N THR A 673 7.14 3.41 20.44
CA THR A 673 6.54 4.44 21.29
C THR A 673 6.42 5.77 20.55
N ASN A 674 5.57 6.67 21.05
CA ASN A 674 5.47 8.02 20.49
C ASN A 674 6.80 8.79 20.56
N GLU A 675 7.62 8.58 21.60
CA GLU A 675 8.96 9.19 21.65
C GLU A 675 9.89 8.62 20.58
N GLN A 676 9.85 7.30 20.34
CA GLN A 676 10.66 6.65 19.30
C GLN A 676 10.23 7.11 17.90
N MET A 677 8.93 7.22 17.64
CA MET A 677 8.38 7.73 16.38
C MET A 677 8.75 9.19 16.14
N ASP A 678 8.68 10.03 17.17
CA ASP A 678 9.10 11.43 17.05
C ASP A 678 10.62 11.56 16.85
N LEU A 679 11.42 10.72 17.52
CA LEU A 679 12.87 10.69 17.30
C LEU A 679 13.21 10.26 15.87
N LEU A 680 12.51 9.25 15.33
CA LEU A 680 12.66 8.80 13.95
C LEU A 680 12.26 9.90 12.97
N ARG A 681 11.18 10.64 13.24
CA ARG A 681 10.76 11.83 12.47
C ARG A 681 11.89 12.86 12.37
N GLN A 682 12.47 13.21 13.51
CA GLN A 682 13.56 14.19 13.59
C GLN A 682 14.80 13.72 12.82
N TYR A 683 15.18 12.45 12.99
CA TYR A 683 16.34 11.89 12.29
C TYR A 683 16.12 11.78 10.79
N LEU A 684 14.94 11.33 10.35
CA LEU A 684 14.61 11.21 8.93
C LEU A 684 14.55 12.58 8.24
N LEU A 685 14.09 13.63 8.93
CA LEU A 685 14.15 15.01 8.44
C LEU A 685 15.59 15.48 8.22
N VAL A 686 16.47 15.30 9.21
CA VAL A 686 17.88 15.66 9.09
C VAL A 686 18.56 14.85 7.99
N ILE A 687 18.30 13.54 7.91
CA ILE A 687 18.83 12.67 6.85
C ILE A 687 18.40 13.18 5.48
N HIS A 688 17.11 13.51 5.30
CA HIS A 688 16.57 14.05 4.06
C HIS A 688 17.28 15.33 3.63
N GLU A 689 17.29 16.36 4.49
CA GLU A 689 17.87 17.68 4.17
C GLU A 689 19.38 17.60 3.88
N ARG A 690 20.11 16.81 4.68
CA ARG A 690 21.56 16.65 4.51
C ARG A 690 21.88 15.91 3.22
N PHE A 691 21.18 14.83 2.90
CA PHE A 691 21.41 14.11 1.66
C PHE A 691 20.90 14.87 0.44
N GLU A 692 19.82 15.64 0.53
CA GLU A 692 19.39 16.53 -0.54
C GLU A 692 20.54 17.46 -0.96
N THR A 693 21.22 18.07 0.01
CA THR A 693 22.40 18.91 -0.25
C THR A 693 23.59 18.10 -0.79
N LEU A 694 23.92 16.96 -0.18
CA LEU A 694 25.09 16.16 -0.57
C LEU A 694 24.97 15.58 -1.97
N TYR A 695 23.78 15.13 -2.35
CA TYR A 695 23.48 14.63 -3.69
C TYR A 695 23.19 15.75 -4.70
N LYS A 696 23.14 17.02 -4.27
CA LYS A 696 22.80 18.18 -5.11
C LYS A 696 21.40 18.09 -5.72
N ALA A 697 20.45 17.67 -4.90
CA ALA A 697 19.05 17.45 -5.26
C ALA A 697 18.14 18.62 -4.83
N GLU A 698 18.71 19.76 -4.42
CA GLU A 698 17.93 20.88 -3.94
C GLU A 698 16.94 21.37 -5.01
N ASN A 699 15.68 21.59 -4.60
CA ASN A 699 14.56 21.96 -5.48
C ASN A 699 14.05 20.83 -6.38
N ASN A 700 14.51 19.58 -6.19
CA ASN A 700 13.90 18.45 -6.84
C ASN A 700 12.71 17.93 -6.02
N ALA A 701 11.50 18.27 -6.47
CA ALA A 701 10.26 17.87 -5.80
C ALA A 701 10.06 16.34 -5.69
N THR A 702 10.80 15.54 -6.46
CA THR A 702 10.75 14.07 -6.41
C THR A 702 11.91 13.44 -5.65
N PHE A 703 12.78 14.25 -5.02
CA PHE A 703 13.84 13.73 -4.16
C PHE A 703 13.26 13.24 -2.83
N ALA A 704 13.61 12.02 -2.47
CA ALA A 704 13.38 11.45 -1.15
C ALA A 704 14.56 10.56 -0.79
N VAL A 705 14.61 10.11 0.46
CA VAL A 705 15.62 9.21 0.99
C VAL A 705 14.90 8.01 1.59
N ASP A 706 15.38 6.82 1.24
CA ASP A 706 15.04 5.58 1.92
C ASP A 706 16.01 5.35 3.07
N ILE A 707 15.50 4.83 4.18
CA ILE A 707 16.29 4.43 5.34
C ILE A 707 15.89 3.03 5.77
N GLU A 708 16.87 2.26 6.26
CA GLU A 708 16.63 1.06 7.07
C GLU A 708 16.88 1.44 8.53
N PHE A 709 15.95 1.15 9.43
CA PHE A 709 16.08 1.46 10.86
C PHE A 709 15.68 0.26 11.73
N LYS A 710 15.84 0.40 13.04
CA LYS A 710 15.37 -0.53 14.05
C LYS A 710 15.29 0.09 15.44
N ILE A 711 14.58 -0.58 16.33
CA ILE A 711 14.69 -0.45 17.79
C ILE A 711 15.45 -1.67 18.30
N ASP A 712 16.61 -1.47 18.92
CA ASP A 712 17.39 -2.57 19.47
C ASP A 712 16.87 -3.07 20.83
N LYS A 713 17.53 -4.09 21.40
CA LYS A 713 17.17 -4.68 22.69
C LYS A 713 17.16 -3.67 23.85
N ASP A 714 17.93 -2.59 23.74
CA ASP A 714 18.09 -1.54 24.76
C ASP A 714 17.16 -0.33 24.50
N ASP A 715 16.15 -0.49 23.63
CA ASP A 715 15.17 0.52 23.22
C ASP A 715 15.75 1.70 22.42
N GLN A 716 16.96 1.56 21.88
CA GLN A 716 17.61 2.59 21.09
C GLN A 716 17.19 2.51 19.61
N LEU A 717 16.82 3.66 19.04
CA LEU A 717 16.64 3.83 17.59
C LEU A 717 18.00 3.84 16.88
N VAL A 718 18.18 2.90 15.95
CA VAL A 718 19.39 2.77 15.13
C VAL A 718 19.03 2.85 13.65
N ILE A 719 19.72 3.71 12.89
CA ILE A 719 19.62 3.80 11.43
C ILE A 719 20.74 2.96 10.80
N LYS A 720 20.35 1.87 10.14
CA LYS A 720 21.25 0.87 9.54
C LYS A 720 21.84 1.34 8.20
N GLN A 721 21.04 2.05 7.42
CA GLN A 721 21.41 2.50 6.07
C GLN A 721 20.54 3.68 5.66
N ALA A 722 21.05 4.51 4.75
CA ALA A 722 20.28 5.49 4.00
C ALA A 722 20.76 5.59 2.54
N ARG A 723 19.85 5.79 1.59
CA ARG A 723 20.17 6.09 0.18
C ARG A 723 19.03 6.88 -0.48
N PRO A 724 19.30 7.62 -1.58
CA PRO A 724 18.23 8.29 -2.32
C PRO A 724 17.14 7.31 -2.79
N TRP A 725 15.89 7.81 -2.79
CA TRP A 725 14.72 7.08 -3.27
C TRP A 725 14.73 6.91 -4.79
N VAL A 726 14.09 5.84 -5.26
CA VAL A 726 14.27 5.24 -6.59
C VAL A 726 13.85 6.16 -7.76
N SER A 727 13.02 7.18 -7.52
CA SER A 727 12.69 8.21 -8.52
C SER A 727 13.83 9.18 -8.82
N TYR A 728 14.91 9.16 -8.02
CA TYR A 728 16.05 10.05 -8.16
C TYR A 728 17.28 9.31 -8.72
N SER A 729 17.76 9.75 -9.89
CA SER A 729 19.07 9.35 -10.41
C SER A 729 20.08 10.48 -10.14
N PRO A 730 21.14 10.24 -9.35
CA PRO A 730 22.13 11.27 -9.07
C PRO A 730 22.91 11.61 -10.35
N SER A 731 22.81 12.85 -10.80
CA SER A 731 23.65 13.39 -11.87
C SER A 731 25.03 13.75 -11.32
N LEU A 732 25.87 12.75 -11.06
CA LEU A 732 27.25 12.98 -10.62
C LEU A 732 28.24 13.21 -11.75
N TYR A 733 27.78 13.29 -13.01
CA TYR A 733 28.63 13.62 -14.16
C TYR A 733 27.98 14.71 -15.00
N GLY A 734 28.70 15.81 -15.17
CA GLY A 734 28.34 16.89 -16.08
C GLY A 734 28.44 16.41 -17.52
N VAL A 735 27.33 15.93 -18.07
CA VAL A 735 27.07 15.90 -19.50
C VAL A 735 25.68 16.47 -19.71
N SER A 736 25.63 17.73 -20.17
CA SER A 736 24.44 18.27 -20.80
C SER A 736 24.23 17.54 -22.13
N MET A 737 23.11 16.86 -22.31
CA MET A 737 22.37 16.90 -23.59
C MET A 737 20.88 16.67 -23.32
N SER A 738 20.12 17.64 -23.81
CA SER A 738 18.68 17.82 -23.77
C SER A 738 17.91 16.88 -24.70
N GLU A 739 16.65 16.61 -24.35
CA GLU A 739 15.49 16.88 -25.22
C GLU A 739 14.21 16.98 -24.37
N ASN A 740 14.01 18.12 -23.69
CA ASN A 740 12.75 18.39 -22.97
C ASN A 740 11.65 18.71 -23.99
N CYS A 741 10.72 17.78 -24.19
CA CYS A 741 9.47 18.01 -24.90
C CYS A 741 8.36 18.49 -23.95
N ASN A 742 8.50 19.70 -23.40
CA ASN A 742 7.47 20.26 -22.50
C ASN A 742 6.33 20.92 -23.29
N PHE A 743 5.22 20.20 -23.46
CA PHE A 743 3.90 20.74 -23.81
C PHE A 743 3.10 20.92 -22.52
N ASN A 744 2.40 22.04 -22.35
CA ASN A 744 1.46 22.25 -21.24
C ASN A 744 0.14 22.83 -21.76
N VAL A 745 -1.00 22.35 -21.26
CA VAL A 745 -2.35 22.80 -21.64
C VAL A 745 -3.08 23.33 -20.40
N PHE A 746 -3.58 24.56 -20.46
CA PHE A 746 -4.35 25.17 -19.37
C PHE A 746 -5.43 26.12 -19.91
N PRO A 747 -6.62 26.22 -19.29
CA PRO A 747 -7.11 25.40 -18.18
C PRO A 747 -7.42 23.97 -18.63
N ASN A 748 -7.28 23.01 -17.72
CA ASN A 748 -7.74 21.64 -17.91
C ASN A 748 -8.29 21.14 -16.57
N PRO A 749 -9.62 21.01 -16.40
CA PRO A 749 -10.66 21.06 -17.43
C PRO A 749 -10.88 22.46 -18.04
N ALA A 750 -11.26 22.52 -19.31
CA ALA A 750 -11.52 23.74 -20.09
C ALA A 750 -13.01 23.90 -20.42
N THR A 751 -13.50 25.14 -20.49
CA THR A 751 -14.89 25.45 -20.86
C THR A 751 -15.01 26.14 -22.22
N HIS A 752 -14.18 27.12 -22.55
CA HIS A 752 -14.30 27.85 -23.84
C HIS A 752 -13.03 27.81 -24.68
N ALA A 753 -11.87 27.71 -24.03
CA ALA A 753 -10.60 27.70 -24.71
C ALA A 753 -9.55 26.94 -23.90
N ILE A 754 -8.53 26.43 -24.59
CA ILE A 754 -7.27 25.99 -23.98
C ILE A 754 -6.12 26.86 -24.47
N THR A 755 -5.17 27.11 -23.58
CA THR A 755 -3.91 27.77 -23.88
C THR A 755 -2.78 26.75 -23.80
N ILE A 756 -1.93 26.74 -24.82
CA ILE A 756 -0.84 25.80 -24.98
C ILE A 756 0.46 26.56 -24.81
N LYS A 757 1.25 26.13 -23.83
CA LYS A 757 2.59 26.66 -23.53
C LYS A 757 3.65 25.65 -23.94
N CYS A 758 4.73 26.13 -24.54
CA CYS A 758 5.88 25.31 -24.90
C CYS A 758 7.17 26.12 -24.72
N GLU A 759 8.15 25.54 -24.03
CA GLU A 759 9.40 26.22 -23.69
C GLU A 759 10.39 26.32 -24.86
N LEU A 760 10.28 25.48 -25.90
CA LEU A 760 11.19 25.46 -27.06
C LEU A 760 10.47 25.01 -28.35
N CYS A 761 9.38 25.70 -28.72
CA CYS A 761 8.67 25.44 -29.96
C CYS A 761 9.00 26.45 -31.07
N GLY A 762 8.70 26.07 -32.32
CA GLY A 762 8.69 26.94 -33.49
C GLY A 762 7.30 26.95 -34.13
N SER A 763 7.20 27.37 -35.40
CA SER A 763 5.93 27.28 -36.14
C SER A 763 5.49 25.82 -36.29
N THR A 764 4.31 25.49 -35.76
CA THR A 764 3.80 24.12 -35.72
C THR A 764 2.31 24.07 -36.05
N THR A 765 1.78 22.87 -36.31
CA THR A 765 0.36 22.63 -36.51
C THR A 765 -0.17 21.71 -35.42
N LEU A 766 -1.09 22.24 -34.62
CA LEU A 766 -1.75 21.53 -33.54
C LEU A 766 -3.05 20.90 -34.05
N GLN A 767 -3.30 19.67 -33.61
CA GLN A 767 -4.52 18.91 -33.90
C GLN A 767 -5.19 18.53 -32.59
N ILE A 768 -6.50 18.75 -32.49
CA ILE A 768 -7.35 18.15 -31.46
C ILE A 768 -8.02 16.91 -32.05
N THR A 769 -7.88 15.77 -31.38
CA THR A 769 -8.55 14.52 -31.74
C THR A 769 -9.49 14.07 -30.62
N ASP A 770 -10.53 13.30 -30.97
CA ASP A 770 -11.24 12.49 -29.97
C ASP A 770 -10.37 11.31 -29.49
N MET A 771 -10.89 10.57 -28.50
CA MET A 771 -10.24 9.39 -27.93
C MET A 771 -10.05 8.24 -28.93
N ASN A 772 -10.75 8.26 -30.07
CA ASN A 772 -10.61 7.28 -31.15
C ASN A 772 -9.59 7.74 -32.20
N GLY A 773 -8.92 8.88 -31.99
CA GLY A 773 -7.89 9.42 -32.87
C GLY A 773 -8.41 10.18 -34.08
N ARG A 774 -9.73 10.42 -34.19
CA ARG A 774 -10.31 11.22 -35.28
C ARG A 774 -9.99 12.70 -35.04
N THR A 775 -9.42 13.37 -36.04
CA THR A 775 -9.10 14.80 -35.95
C THR A 775 -10.36 15.64 -36.05
N LEU A 776 -10.60 16.47 -35.03
CA LEU A 776 -11.76 17.34 -34.91
C LEU A 776 -11.42 18.80 -35.21
N LEU A 777 -10.21 19.24 -34.85
CA LEU A 777 -9.75 20.60 -35.08
C LEU A 777 -8.26 20.58 -35.43
N GLU A 778 -7.84 21.42 -36.39
CA GLU A 778 -6.43 21.59 -36.76
C GLU A 778 -6.13 23.08 -36.92
N LYS A 779 -5.05 23.57 -36.28
CA LYS A 779 -4.68 24.98 -36.34
C LYS A 779 -3.16 25.14 -36.38
N LYS A 780 -2.68 25.94 -37.33
CA LYS A 780 -1.28 26.37 -37.39
C LYS A 780 -1.04 27.48 -36.39
N VAL A 781 0.01 27.34 -35.57
CA VAL A 781 0.33 28.25 -34.47
C VAL A 781 1.84 28.49 -34.40
N GLU A 782 2.23 29.55 -33.73
CA GLU A 782 3.62 29.87 -33.43
C GLU A 782 3.75 29.92 -31.90
N LEU A 783 4.61 29.07 -31.35
CA LEU A 783 4.77 28.86 -29.91
C LEU A 783 6.22 29.12 -29.53
N SER A 784 6.48 29.88 -28.48
CA SER A 784 7.82 30.08 -27.90
C SER A 784 7.72 30.39 -26.40
N GLN A 785 8.84 30.53 -25.68
CA GLN A 785 8.83 30.88 -24.25
C GLN A 785 7.94 32.09 -23.91
N ASN A 786 7.75 33.02 -24.86
CA ASN A 786 6.98 34.24 -24.67
C ASN A 786 5.67 34.30 -25.49
N LEU A 787 5.36 33.27 -26.29
CA LEU A 787 4.16 33.21 -27.12
C LEU A 787 3.40 31.91 -26.88
N ASN A 788 2.20 32.03 -26.33
CA ASN A 788 1.27 30.93 -26.11
C ASN A 788 0.22 30.90 -27.23
N ALA A 789 -0.28 29.71 -27.56
CA ALA A 789 -1.36 29.56 -28.52
C ALA A 789 -2.67 29.27 -27.79
N THR A 790 -3.72 30.00 -28.13
CA THR A 790 -5.08 29.72 -27.63
C THR A 790 -5.92 29.06 -28.71
N LEU A 791 -6.54 27.93 -28.36
CA LEU A 791 -7.50 27.20 -29.18
C LEU A 791 -8.89 27.35 -28.57
N LEU A 792 -9.85 27.82 -29.36
CA LEU A 792 -11.26 27.89 -28.96
C LEU A 792 -11.89 26.49 -29.09
N LEU A 793 -12.77 26.16 -28.15
CA LEU A 793 -13.37 24.83 -28.01
C LEU A 793 -14.89 24.85 -28.10
N ASP A 794 -15.50 25.99 -28.48
CA ASP A 794 -16.95 26.19 -28.46
C ASP A 794 -17.70 25.22 -29.40
N GLU A 795 -17.02 24.69 -30.42
CA GLU A 795 -17.57 23.72 -31.37
C GLU A 795 -17.40 22.26 -30.91
N LEU A 796 -16.71 22.00 -29.80
CA LEU A 796 -16.51 20.66 -29.25
C LEU A 796 -17.54 20.37 -28.15
N PRO A 797 -18.27 19.24 -28.19
CA PRO A 797 -19.14 18.84 -27.10
C PRO A 797 -18.34 18.52 -25.82
N ALA A 798 -19.00 18.48 -24.66
CA ALA A 798 -18.37 18.06 -23.42
C ALA A 798 -17.79 16.64 -23.57
N GLY A 799 -16.54 16.45 -23.16
CA GLY A 799 -15.82 15.21 -23.42
C GLY A 799 -14.31 15.30 -23.24
N VAL A 800 -13.64 14.18 -23.50
CA VAL A 800 -12.19 14.05 -23.40
C VAL A 800 -11.57 14.15 -24.79
N TYR A 801 -10.58 15.02 -24.93
CA TYR A 801 -9.90 15.27 -26.19
C TYR A 801 -8.39 15.23 -26.01
N ILE A 802 -7.68 14.99 -27.10
CA ILE A 802 -6.23 14.97 -27.15
C ILE A 802 -5.78 16.09 -28.07
N VAL A 803 -4.91 16.98 -27.61
CA VAL A 803 -4.19 17.93 -28.47
C VAL A 803 -2.79 17.40 -28.75
N LYS A 804 -2.40 17.37 -30.01
CA LYS A 804 -1.10 16.87 -30.47
C LYS A 804 -0.49 17.74 -31.57
N GLU A 805 0.83 17.72 -31.70
CA GLU A 805 1.52 18.24 -32.88
C GLU A 805 1.44 17.23 -34.03
N LYS A 806 1.02 17.67 -35.22
CA LYS A 806 0.70 16.81 -36.39
C LYS A 806 1.85 15.87 -36.83
N ASN A 807 3.11 16.23 -36.57
CA ASN A 807 4.29 15.52 -37.04
C ASN A 807 5.27 15.12 -35.92
N ASN A 808 4.88 15.19 -34.63
CA ASN A 808 5.76 14.84 -33.51
C ASN A 808 5.00 14.06 -32.44
N SER A 809 5.36 12.80 -32.22
CA SER A 809 4.73 11.89 -31.25
C SER A 809 5.05 12.20 -29.79
N CYS A 810 6.09 13.00 -29.51
CA CYS A 810 6.47 13.38 -28.14
C CYS A 810 5.66 14.55 -27.58
N ARG A 811 4.72 15.13 -28.33
CA ARG A 811 3.99 16.36 -27.97
C ARG A 811 2.48 16.15 -28.07
N VAL A 812 1.96 15.37 -27.12
CA VAL A 812 0.57 14.94 -27.03
C VAL A 812 0.07 15.15 -25.61
N LEU A 813 -1.07 15.84 -25.44
CA LEU A 813 -1.69 16.06 -24.13
C LEU A 813 -3.20 15.86 -24.18
N LYS A 814 -3.74 15.26 -23.11
CA LYS A 814 -5.17 15.08 -22.92
C LYS A 814 -5.77 16.24 -22.14
N PHE A 815 -6.91 16.75 -22.58
CA PHE A 815 -7.69 17.75 -21.83
C PHE A 815 -9.18 17.40 -21.83
N ILE A 816 -9.88 17.88 -20.80
CA ILE A 816 -11.31 17.68 -20.60
C ILE A 816 -12.03 18.97 -20.98
N LYS A 817 -12.98 18.90 -21.91
CA LYS A 817 -13.95 19.97 -22.19
C LYS A 817 -15.17 19.74 -21.30
N LYS A 818 -15.48 20.68 -20.42
CA LYS A 818 -16.72 20.71 -19.64
C LYS A 818 -17.85 21.33 -20.44
#